data_AF-A0A9W7XGJ2-F1
#
_entry.id   AF-A0A9W7XGJ2-F1
#
_cell.length_a   1.000
_cell.length_b   1.000
_cell.length_c   1.000
_cell.angle_alpha   90.00
_cell.angle_beta   90.00
_cell.angle_gamma   90.00
#
_symmetry.space_group_name_H-M   'P 1'
#
loop_
_entity.id
_entity.type
_entity.pdbx_description
1 polymer ?
#
loop_
_entity_poly.entity_id
_entity_poly.type
_entity_poly.pdbx_seq_one_letter_code
_entity_poly.pdbx_strand_id
1 'polypeptide(L)'
;MPTTPLPAAIRKRTDIFAKNVKHRGNVKKSLDPKKQQSIEAERLRKKGLGSGLPSLSSGSRKIILIFLALTVGSVLYQICLPFIGGRSSNNGASPREAKQSSSALTREQQARAAEAVLQELNKKATEKYFSMAKNYKPPVQPMVDQDNADVDDFVDFEEAARKYVLDNHGSEDDMPFDAANDAQGPVDMAHLESMRYRKQPGTTAIYEDATVISGMSPGSGGTTPVTGDSGDPYDAREPMSESSGAGYNYEKKDLDYIHPSSSHAAESMPGQYSSSERFTRLRISKSQWMMLGLIVLVAAYVRLWRLSNPANVVFDEVHFGKFAGKYLNGTYFFDVHPPLAKMMFAAAGKLAGYDGKFDFKSIGLDYVAAGVPYVGMRMLPAMMGLAMVPITYVTLAALGHASDSCAVGALLVAFENALLTQSRLILLDSALVFFTGVTVMFWALFFTEARQPFGRRWWAYLLLTGINMGNALSCKWVGLFLIATIGVWTVRDLWDKLGDQSISAGQYTRHFVARAFALIAVPVIVYLFWFQVHFSVLHKSGDGNAFMSPEFQNTLDGVNLGHTPRDIYYGSRLRIRHDATNAGYLHSHLSNYETGSKQQQVTLYGFRDDNNFWVITRTEAAEAKYQNSTEAGKLQPVRHGDIVRLMHWKTFRRLHSHDERPPVTTNDYQNEVTGYGWEGFKGDSNDHWRVQIMEGDASVPGSRDQLMAIYSKFRLVHVGRRCALFSNRRKLPKWAHEQVEVTCMQSAKVPKTLWRIESNIHADIPAGAPLAEYRRPGLVAKVLEATAVMWRVNNGLTKSHPYESRPHTWPWLRRGMAFWGSDNRSIYLLGTAPVWWLSLVSVVLFVVLQVVLFLRSCRGFNDRLMGARERYADSVGFLVVGWVLHWVPFFLMGRQLFLHHYLPALWLAILAFSATLDLLTRRMRRRVRHITMGILLLVVIRTYFQYSHLAYGTPWTRQGCRRSKLLGSWDYDCNRYIDIEAAPTILKAPVPTETSHIDPPAAQNFDPLEHENKLNEPAPRIDHDKLNSDADKAHEAMVKAATTAAKENGAHAAAVSAAPAGPNAQNHHEDEEPVIGDDAHHEFLTQKPVSSLF
;
A
#
# COMPACT_ATOMS: atom_id res chain seq x y z
N MET A 1 -42.94 46.54 4.63
CA MET A 1 -44.34 46.90 4.33
C MET A 1 -44.67 46.49 2.90
N PRO A 2 -45.94 46.25 2.56
CA PRO A 2 -46.32 45.53 1.33
C PRO A 2 -46.40 46.45 0.10
N THR A 3 -46.23 45.86 -1.09
CA THR A 3 -46.62 46.45 -2.37
C THR A 3 -47.71 45.61 -3.06
N THR A 4 -48.60 46.31 -3.75
CA THR A 4 -49.86 45.81 -4.34
C THR A 4 -49.66 44.89 -5.55
N PRO A 5 -50.66 44.07 -5.92
CA PRO A 5 -50.56 43.11 -7.02
C PRO A 5 -50.48 43.78 -8.40
N LEU A 6 -49.83 43.09 -9.36
CA LEU A 6 -49.53 43.65 -10.68
C LEU A 6 -50.77 43.81 -11.61
N PRO A 7 -50.72 44.73 -12.60
CA PRO A 7 -51.88 45.08 -13.42
C PRO A 7 -52.41 43.96 -14.35
N ALA A 8 -53.68 44.07 -14.71
CA ALA A 8 -54.44 43.08 -15.50
C ALA A 8 -53.82 42.71 -16.86
N ALA A 9 -52.98 43.57 -17.44
CA ALA A 9 -52.24 43.27 -18.68
C ALA A 9 -51.33 42.03 -18.58
N ILE A 10 -50.84 41.70 -17.39
CA ILE A 10 -49.96 40.53 -17.18
C ILE A 10 -50.76 39.23 -17.10
N ARG A 11 -51.93 39.21 -16.46
CA ARG A 11 -52.85 38.04 -16.47
C ARG A 11 -53.15 37.57 -17.90
N LYS A 12 -53.44 38.53 -18.78
CA LYS A 12 -53.77 38.23 -20.19
C LYS A 12 -52.60 37.61 -20.98
N ARG A 13 -51.34 37.71 -20.52
CA ARG A 13 -50.19 37.00 -21.11
C ARG A 13 -49.98 35.60 -20.53
N THR A 14 -50.22 35.40 -19.23
CA THR A 14 -50.16 34.06 -18.62
C THR A 14 -51.21 33.10 -19.18
N ASP A 15 -52.41 33.58 -19.49
CA ASP A 15 -53.50 32.74 -20.03
C ASP A 15 -53.20 32.24 -21.46
N ILE A 16 -52.50 33.05 -22.27
CA ILE A 16 -52.02 32.68 -23.61
C ILE A 16 -50.90 31.64 -23.51
N PHE A 17 -49.98 31.78 -22.54
CA PHE A 17 -48.95 30.78 -22.28
C PHE A 17 -49.57 29.43 -21.85
N ALA A 18 -50.55 29.46 -20.95
CA ALA A 18 -51.28 28.26 -20.51
C ALA A 18 -52.02 27.55 -21.66
N LYS A 19 -52.67 28.30 -22.57
CA LYS A 19 -53.29 27.70 -23.77
C LYS A 19 -52.26 27.05 -24.71
N ASN A 20 -51.12 27.70 -24.94
CA ASN A 20 -50.10 27.17 -25.87
C ASN A 20 -49.40 25.90 -25.36
N VAL A 21 -49.26 25.73 -24.04
CA VAL A 21 -48.78 24.46 -23.45
C VAL A 21 -49.79 23.33 -23.70
N LYS A 22 -51.10 23.61 -23.65
CA LYS A 22 -52.18 22.62 -23.81
C LYS A 22 -52.39 22.11 -25.26
N HIS A 23 -51.56 22.53 -26.22
CA HIS A 23 -51.62 22.08 -27.63
C HIS A 23 -50.29 21.53 -28.19
N ARG A 24 -49.24 21.38 -27.37
CA ARG A 24 -47.97 20.73 -27.80
C ARG A 24 -47.64 19.42 -27.09
N GLY A 25 -48.52 18.94 -26.23
CA GLY A 25 -48.28 17.76 -25.38
C GLY A 25 -48.57 16.38 -26.00
N ASN A 26 -48.74 16.23 -27.32
CA ASN A 26 -49.28 14.97 -27.88
C ASN A 26 -48.76 14.55 -29.27
N VAL A 27 -47.44 14.42 -29.45
CA VAL A 27 -46.84 13.64 -30.56
C VAL A 27 -45.61 12.87 -30.09
N LYS A 28 -45.76 11.56 -29.81
CA LYS A 28 -44.72 10.52 -30.01
C LYS A 28 -45.26 9.09 -29.84
N LYS A 29 -46.07 8.65 -30.80
CA LYS A 29 -46.04 7.24 -31.26
C LYS A 29 -44.87 7.11 -32.25
N SER A 30 -44.15 6.00 -32.38
CA SER A 30 -44.18 4.73 -31.64
C SER A 30 -42.79 4.08 -31.62
N LEU A 31 -42.41 3.49 -30.48
CA LEU A 31 -41.36 2.46 -30.41
C LEU A 31 -41.87 1.34 -29.50
N ASP A 32 -41.48 0.10 -29.82
CA ASP A 32 -41.93 -1.12 -29.13
C ASP A 32 -41.46 -1.15 -27.66
N PRO A 33 -42.35 -1.32 -26.67
CA PRO A 33 -41.99 -1.43 -25.26
C PRO A 33 -40.98 -2.56 -24.96
N LYS A 34 -41.05 -3.70 -25.66
CA LYS A 34 -40.07 -4.80 -25.48
C LYS A 34 -38.69 -4.39 -25.98
N LYS A 35 -38.62 -3.69 -27.11
CA LYS A 35 -37.39 -3.10 -27.64
C LYS A 35 -36.86 -1.96 -26.77
N GLN A 36 -37.72 -1.21 -26.09
CA GLN A 36 -37.32 -0.17 -25.14
C GLN A 36 -36.77 -0.77 -23.84
N GLN A 37 -37.41 -1.82 -23.30
CA GLN A 37 -36.88 -2.60 -22.17
C GLN A 37 -35.57 -3.33 -22.53
N SER A 38 -35.42 -3.86 -23.74
CA SER A 38 -34.14 -4.46 -24.17
C SER A 38 -33.04 -3.40 -24.27
N ILE A 39 -33.32 -2.22 -24.84
CA ILE A 39 -32.37 -1.09 -24.90
C ILE A 39 -32.03 -0.57 -23.50
N GLU A 40 -32.95 -0.59 -22.53
CA GLU A 40 -32.70 -0.17 -21.15
C GLU A 40 -31.89 -1.22 -20.35
N ALA A 41 -32.25 -2.50 -20.46
CA ALA A 41 -31.47 -3.62 -19.91
C ALA A 41 -30.06 -3.67 -20.52
N GLU A 42 -29.92 -3.42 -21.82
CA GLU A 42 -28.64 -3.36 -22.50
C GLU A 42 -27.87 -2.07 -22.17
N ARG A 43 -28.53 -0.93 -21.91
CA ARG A 43 -27.90 0.27 -21.31
C ARG A 43 -27.37 -0.01 -19.91
N LEU A 44 -28.07 -0.80 -19.09
CA LEU A 44 -27.58 -1.23 -17.79
C LEU A 44 -26.39 -2.20 -17.94
N ARG A 45 -26.43 -3.10 -18.91
CA ARG A 45 -25.34 -4.04 -19.25
C ARG A 45 -24.09 -3.33 -19.82
N LYS A 46 -24.28 -2.29 -20.65
CA LYS A 46 -23.23 -1.45 -21.25
C LYS A 46 -22.74 -0.31 -20.33
N LYS A 47 -23.34 -0.11 -19.14
CA LYS A 47 -22.96 0.93 -18.16
C LYS A 47 -21.69 0.62 -17.32
N GLY A 48 -20.88 -0.36 -17.71
CA GLY A 48 -19.49 -0.50 -17.26
C GLY A 48 -19.25 -1.06 -15.85
N LEU A 49 -20.28 -1.31 -15.04
CA LEU A 49 -20.19 -2.10 -13.80
C LEU A 49 -20.05 -3.61 -14.10
N GLY A 50 -19.10 -3.96 -14.97
CA GLY A 50 -18.91 -5.30 -15.54
C GLY A 50 -17.48 -5.83 -15.58
N SER A 51 -16.45 -5.00 -15.27
CA SER A 51 -15.05 -5.46 -15.20
C SER A 51 -14.23 -4.57 -14.26
N GLY A 52 -14.37 -4.76 -12.94
CA GLY A 52 -13.83 -3.79 -11.98
C GLY A 52 -13.69 -4.24 -10.53
N LEU A 53 -13.45 -5.53 -10.28
CA LEU A 53 -12.93 -6.13 -9.03
C LEU A 53 -13.13 -7.66 -9.11
N PRO A 54 -12.19 -8.51 -8.64
CA PRO A 54 -12.59 -9.78 -8.05
C PRO A 54 -13.36 -9.43 -6.77
N SER A 55 -14.69 -9.32 -6.90
CA SER A 55 -15.51 -9.08 -5.73
C SER A 55 -15.36 -10.28 -4.79
N LEU A 56 -14.70 -10.05 -3.64
CA LEU A 56 -14.91 -10.85 -2.45
C LEU A 56 -16.42 -11.11 -2.36
N SER A 57 -16.83 -12.38 -2.31
CA SER A 57 -18.25 -12.74 -2.31
C SER A 57 -18.97 -12.07 -1.14
N SER A 58 -20.30 -11.99 -1.16
CA SER A 58 -21.04 -11.45 0.00
C SER A 58 -20.62 -12.14 1.31
N GLY A 59 -20.40 -13.47 1.25
CA GLY A 59 -19.76 -14.25 2.31
C GLY A 59 -18.33 -13.79 2.63
N SER A 60 -17.41 -13.69 1.66
CA SER A 60 -16.03 -13.27 1.92
C SER A 60 -15.89 -11.82 2.41
N ARG A 61 -16.76 -10.90 1.99
CA ARG A 61 -16.83 -9.52 2.54
C ARG A 61 -17.32 -9.53 3.97
N LYS A 62 -18.40 -10.28 4.27
CA LYS A 62 -18.88 -10.46 5.64
C LYS A 62 -17.82 -11.12 6.52
N ILE A 63 -17.17 -12.20 6.06
CA ILE A 63 -16.07 -12.88 6.78
C ILE A 63 -14.90 -11.94 7.02
N ILE A 64 -14.47 -11.14 6.03
CA ILE A 64 -13.38 -10.16 6.25
C ILE A 64 -13.82 -9.03 7.18
N LEU A 65 -15.04 -8.50 7.07
CA LEU A 65 -15.56 -7.49 8.00
C LEU A 65 -15.74 -8.05 9.42
N ILE A 66 -16.16 -9.30 9.57
CA ILE A 66 -16.25 -10.01 10.86
C ILE A 66 -14.85 -10.27 11.41
N PHE A 67 -13.90 -10.77 10.61
CA PHE A 67 -12.53 -11.00 11.06
C PHE A 67 -11.80 -9.69 11.38
N LEU A 68 -12.10 -8.61 10.64
CA LEU A 68 -11.63 -7.25 10.95
C LEU A 68 -12.29 -6.72 12.23
N ALA A 69 -13.61 -6.88 12.41
CA ALA A 69 -14.30 -6.48 13.64
C ALA A 69 -13.89 -7.33 14.85
N LEU A 70 -13.51 -8.60 14.66
CA LEU A 70 -12.98 -9.47 15.71
C LEU A 70 -11.50 -9.21 16.00
N THR A 71 -10.67 -8.89 15.01
CA THR A 71 -9.26 -8.51 15.25
C THR A 71 -9.15 -7.08 15.77
N VAL A 72 -9.74 -6.09 15.11
CA VAL A 72 -9.82 -4.70 15.62
C VAL A 72 -10.59 -4.67 16.94
N GLY A 73 -11.68 -5.44 17.09
CA GLY A 73 -12.38 -5.58 18.37
C GLY A 73 -11.54 -6.27 19.45
N SER A 74 -10.76 -7.30 19.12
CA SER A 74 -9.81 -7.92 20.07
C SER A 74 -8.63 -7.01 20.39
N VAL A 75 -8.21 -6.13 19.48
CA VAL A 75 -7.10 -5.17 19.70
C VAL A 75 -7.59 -3.98 20.51
N LEU A 76 -8.76 -3.43 20.19
CA LEU A 76 -9.49 -2.49 21.05
C LEU A 76 -9.76 -3.12 22.42
N TYR A 77 -10.11 -4.41 22.51
CA TYR A 77 -10.28 -5.09 23.79
C TYR A 77 -8.95 -5.29 24.55
N GLN A 78 -7.83 -5.57 23.90
CA GLN A 78 -6.50 -5.61 24.55
C GLN A 78 -6.01 -4.21 24.99
N ILE A 79 -6.50 -3.14 24.34
CA ILE A 79 -6.34 -1.75 24.78
C ILE A 79 -7.30 -1.43 25.94
N CYS A 80 -8.54 -1.94 25.91
CA CYS A 80 -9.56 -1.74 26.93
C CYS A 80 -9.43 -2.68 28.14
N LEU A 81 -8.54 -3.67 28.10
CA LEU A 81 -8.34 -4.66 29.17
C LEU A 81 -8.14 -4.00 30.55
N PRO A 82 -7.31 -2.94 30.69
CA PRO A 82 -7.11 -2.26 31.97
C PRO A 82 -8.33 -1.45 32.45
N PHE A 83 -9.25 -1.06 31.54
CA PHE A 83 -10.44 -0.28 31.87
C PHE A 83 -11.52 -1.14 32.56
N ILE A 84 -11.52 -2.46 32.34
CA ILE A 84 -12.58 -3.38 32.79
C ILE A 84 -12.24 -4.04 34.14
N GLY A 85 -10.97 -4.01 34.57
CA GLY A 85 -10.51 -4.60 35.84
C GLY A 85 -10.90 -3.83 37.13
N GLY A 86 -11.60 -2.71 37.02
CA GLY A 86 -11.85 -1.76 38.11
C GLY A 86 -12.96 -2.11 39.11
N ARG A 87 -13.07 -3.35 39.61
CA ARG A 87 -14.01 -3.70 40.69
C ARG A 87 -13.31 -3.72 42.06
N SER A 88 -13.33 -2.60 42.78
CA SER A 88 -12.94 -2.57 44.20
C SER A 88 -13.99 -3.28 45.05
N SER A 89 -13.58 -4.34 45.75
CA SER A 89 -14.39 -5.05 46.74
C SER A 89 -14.10 -4.52 48.14
N ASN A 90 -14.68 -3.37 48.50
CA ASN A 90 -14.52 -2.80 49.84
C ASN A 90 -15.18 -3.69 50.90
N ASN A 91 -14.37 -4.38 51.70
CA ASN A 91 -14.78 -5.02 52.95
C ASN A 91 -13.97 -4.45 54.12
N GLY A 92 -14.65 -4.05 55.20
CA GLY A 92 -14.08 -3.94 56.54
C GLY A 92 -13.11 -2.80 56.85
N ALA A 93 -13.63 -1.60 57.13
CA ALA A 93 -12.98 -0.61 58.00
C ALA A 93 -14.05 0.15 58.80
N SER A 94 -13.87 0.32 60.11
CA SER A 94 -14.87 0.95 60.99
C SER A 94 -14.73 2.49 61.02
N PRO A 95 -15.85 3.24 61.11
CA PRO A 95 -15.79 4.69 61.12
C PRO A 95 -15.56 5.26 62.53
N ARG A 96 -14.56 6.13 62.67
CA ARG A 96 -14.59 7.23 63.65
C ARG A 96 -14.19 8.55 62.99
N GLU A 97 -14.87 9.60 63.43
CA GLU A 97 -14.45 11.01 63.39
C GLU A 97 -14.10 11.65 62.02
N ALA A 98 -15.16 12.00 61.28
CA ALA A 98 -15.19 13.25 60.52
C ALA A 98 -16.64 13.78 60.40
N LYS A 99 -17.01 14.79 61.21
CA LYS A 99 -18.27 15.55 61.06
C LYS A 99 -17.96 16.96 60.55
N GLN A 100 -18.39 17.30 59.33
CA GLN A 100 -19.16 18.54 59.09
C GLN A 100 -19.67 18.70 57.64
N SER A 101 -20.92 19.16 57.53
CA SER A 101 -21.41 20.14 56.55
C SER A 101 -21.14 19.95 55.05
N SER A 102 -21.90 19.05 54.40
CA SER A 102 -22.53 19.35 53.11
C SER A 102 -23.69 18.39 52.85
N SER A 103 -24.84 18.88 52.35
CA SER A 103 -26.01 18.07 52.01
C SER A 103 -25.85 17.39 50.65
N ALA A 104 -24.85 16.53 50.53
CA ALA A 104 -24.61 15.75 49.33
C ALA A 104 -25.77 14.76 49.09
N LEU A 105 -26.42 14.87 47.92
CA LEU A 105 -27.36 13.87 47.42
C LEU A 105 -26.74 12.47 47.54
N THR A 106 -27.49 11.51 48.08
CA THR A 106 -27.01 10.13 48.25
C THR A 106 -26.60 9.53 46.90
N ARG A 107 -25.68 8.56 46.90
CA ARG A 107 -25.25 7.89 45.65
C ARG A 107 -26.41 7.33 44.84
N GLU A 108 -27.49 6.93 45.50
CA GLU A 108 -28.71 6.46 44.86
C GLU A 108 -29.50 7.60 44.19
N GLN A 109 -29.63 8.75 44.85
CA GLN A 109 -30.21 9.96 44.22
C GLN A 109 -29.33 10.48 43.07
N GLN A 110 -28.00 10.39 43.18
CA GLN A 110 -27.08 10.71 42.08
C GLN A 110 -27.23 9.74 40.90
N ALA A 111 -27.39 8.43 41.16
CA ALA A 111 -27.66 7.43 40.14
C ALA A 111 -29.01 7.69 39.44
N ARG A 112 -30.10 7.90 40.20
CA ARG A 112 -31.42 8.24 39.66
C ARG A 112 -31.40 9.55 38.85
N ALA A 113 -30.61 10.55 39.27
CA ALA A 113 -30.43 11.80 38.50
C ALA A 113 -29.66 11.57 37.20
N ALA A 114 -28.59 10.77 37.22
CA ALA A 114 -27.83 10.41 36.01
C ALA A 114 -28.68 9.56 35.04
N GLU A 115 -29.52 8.67 35.57
CA GLU A 115 -30.46 7.86 34.80
C GLU A 115 -31.57 8.72 34.17
N ALA A 116 -32.15 9.67 34.90
CA ALA A 116 -33.10 10.64 34.36
C ALA A 116 -32.48 11.50 33.25
N VAL A 117 -31.22 11.93 33.40
CA VAL A 117 -30.47 12.65 32.34
C VAL A 117 -30.23 11.74 31.13
N LEU A 118 -29.91 10.47 31.31
CA LEU A 118 -29.77 9.49 30.23
C LEU A 118 -31.09 9.22 29.49
N GLN A 119 -32.21 9.13 30.22
CA GLN A 119 -33.55 8.97 29.63
C GLN A 119 -33.94 10.22 28.82
N GLU A 120 -33.73 11.43 29.35
CA GLU A 120 -34.02 12.69 28.65
C GLU A 120 -33.08 12.92 27.45
N LEU A 121 -31.81 12.48 27.51
CA LEU A 121 -30.90 12.48 26.37
C LEU A 121 -31.33 11.48 25.29
N ASN A 122 -31.73 10.27 25.67
CA ASN A 122 -32.27 9.28 24.72
C ASN A 122 -33.58 9.75 24.08
N LYS A 123 -34.46 10.39 24.86
CA LYS A 123 -35.69 11.02 24.36
C LYS A 123 -35.37 12.12 23.34
N LYS A 124 -34.47 13.05 23.67
CA LYS A 124 -34.02 14.11 22.73
C LYS A 124 -33.31 13.56 21.50
N ALA A 125 -32.54 12.48 21.62
CA ALA A 125 -31.96 11.78 20.48
C ALA A 125 -33.04 11.13 19.59
N THR A 126 -34.08 10.57 20.20
CA THR A 126 -35.23 9.94 19.52
C THR A 126 -36.10 10.99 18.83
N GLU A 127 -36.41 12.12 19.48
CA GLU A 127 -37.08 13.29 18.88
C GLU A 127 -36.27 13.88 17.72
N LYS A 128 -34.93 13.91 17.84
CA LYS A 128 -34.03 14.31 16.74
C LYS A 128 -34.04 13.31 15.58
N TYR A 129 -34.13 12.01 15.87
CA TYR A 129 -34.27 10.97 14.85
C TYR A 129 -35.62 11.06 14.13
N PHE A 130 -36.73 11.20 14.85
CA PHE A 130 -38.06 11.38 14.26
C PHE A 130 -38.21 12.69 13.49
N SER A 131 -37.59 13.79 13.93
CA SER A 131 -37.58 15.04 13.15
C SER A 131 -36.66 14.98 11.93
N MET A 132 -35.60 14.15 11.93
CA MET A 132 -34.86 13.81 10.70
C MET A 132 -35.71 12.95 9.75
N ALA A 133 -36.40 11.93 10.26
CA ALA A 133 -37.31 11.09 9.47
C ALA A 133 -38.47 11.91 8.86
N LYS A 134 -39.06 12.83 9.62
CA LYS A 134 -40.15 13.72 9.17
C LYS A 134 -39.72 14.73 8.09
N ASN A 135 -38.41 14.92 7.89
CA ASN A 135 -37.83 15.73 6.81
C ASN A 135 -37.24 14.88 5.66
N TYR A 136 -37.28 13.55 5.75
CA TYR A 136 -36.80 12.66 4.70
C TYR A 136 -37.87 12.50 3.61
N LYS A 137 -37.67 13.18 2.47
CA LYS A 137 -38.40 12.87 1.24
C LYS A 137 -37.69 11.71 0.52
N PRO A 138 -38.29 10.51 0.40
CA PRO A 138 -37.76 9.46 -0.45
C PRO A 138 -37.81 9.89 -1.93
N PRO A 139 -36.92 9.37 -2.79
CA PRO A 139 -37.02 9.57 -4.23
C PRO A 139 -38.27 8.86 -4.77
N VAL A 140 -39.10 9.58 -5.52
CA VAL A 140 -40.28 9.02 -6.17
C VAL A 140 -39.85 8.10 -7.32
N GLN A 141 -40.09 6.81 -7.19
CA GLN A 141 -40.24 5.94 -8.36
C GLN A 141 -41.64 6.17 -8.94
N PRO A 142 -41.81 6.27 -10.27
CA PRO A 142 -43.13 6.10 -10.87
C PRO A 142 -43.54 4.62 -10.71
N MET A 143 -44.69 4.39 -10.09
CA MET A 143 -45.41 3.12 -10.28
C MET A 143 -45.97 3.08 -11.71
N VAL A 144 -46.19 1.87 -12.21
CA VAL A 144 -47.07 1.64 -13.36
C VAL A 144 -48.41 1.22 -12.77
N ASP A 145 -49.45 2.00 -13.00
CA ASP A 145 -50.80 1.67 -12.56
C ASP A 145 -51.36 0.51 -13.40
N GLN A 146 -52.10 -0.39 -12.74
CA GLN A 146 -52.89 -1.44 -13.37
C GLN A 146 -54.37 -1.25 -13.02
N ASP A 147 -55.07 -0.50 -13.87
CA ASP A 147 -56.52 -0.59 -14.09
C ASP A 147 -56.72 -1.59 -15.25
N ASN A 148 -57.68 -2.50 -15.33
CA ASN A 148 -58.89 -2.87 -14.56
C ASN A 148 -59.18 -4.36 -14.91
N ALA A 149 -59.97 -5.19 -14.20
CA ALA A 149 -60.64 -5.20 -12.89
C ALA A 149 -60.83 -6.72 -12.51
N ASP A 150 -61.52 -7.22 -11.48
CA ASP A 150 -62.57 -6.71 -10.59
C ASP A 150 -62.43 -7.27 -9.16
N VAL A 151 -62.73 -6.42 -8.17
CA VAL A 151 -63.63 -6.63 -7.01
C VAL A 151 -63.65 -8.03 -6.34
N ASP A 152 -63.03 -8.19 -5.16
CA ASP A 152 -63.73 -8.01 -3.86
C ASP A 152 -62.79 -8.00 -2.63
N ASP A 153 -63.32 -7.47 -1.51
CA ASP A 153 -62.87 -7.45 -0.10
C ASP A 153 -61.38 -7.39 0.32
N PHE A 154 -61.07 -6.28 1.03
CA PHE A 154 -59.99 -6.18 2.03
C PHE A 154 -60.43 -6.81 3.37
N VAL A 155 -59.53 -7.51 4.08
CA VAL A 155 -59.39 -7.46 5.57
C VAL A 155 -58.15 -8.28 6.05
N ASP A 156 -57.74 -8.08 7.31
CA ASP A 156 -56.80 -8.87 8.13
C ASP A 156 -55.37 -9.15 7.63
N PHE A 157 -54.55 -8.09 7.64
CA PHE A 157 -53.09 -8.23 7.82
C PHE A 157 -52.66 -8.40 9.29
N GLU A 158 -53.61 -8.56 10.24
CA GLU A 158 -53.32 -8.82 11.65
C GLU A 158 -53.11 -10.32 11.96
N GLU A 159 -53.61 -11.23 11.10
CA GLU A 159 -53.49 -12.68 11.30
C GLU A 159 -52.13 -13.27 10.87
N ALA A 160 -51.38 -12.59 9.99
CA ALA A 160 -50.03 -13.01 9.60
C ALA A 160 -49.04 -13.13 10.79
N ALA A 161 -49.30 -12.42 11.89
CA ALA A 161 -48.51 -12.49 13.11
C ALA A 161 -48.80 -13.71 13.99
N ARG A 162 -49.89 -14.46 13.74
CA ARG A 162 -50.26 -15.66 14.54
C ARG A 162 -49.70 -16.96 13.99
N LYS A 163 -49.31 -17.03 12.72
CA LYS A 163 -48.97 -18.30 12.03
C LYS A 163 -47.46 -18.63 11.97
N TYR A 164 -46.72 -18.32 13.04
CA TYR A 164 -45.33 -18.77 13.27
C TYR A 164 -45.11 -19.35 14.68
N VAL A 165 -46.20 -19.71 15.37
CA VAL A 165 -46.20 -20.33 16.71
C VAL A 165 -46.73 -21.78 16.67
N LEU A 166 -47.05 -22.30 15.48
CA LEU A 166 -47.50 -23.68 15.27
C LEU A 166 -46.54 -24.45 14.35
N ASP A 167 -46.18 -25.64 14.86
CA ASP A 167 -45.88 -26.88 14.16
C ASP A 167 -44.63 -26.94 13.27
N ASN A 168 -43.50 -27.10 13.97
CA ASN A 168 -42.45 -28.01 13.52
C ASN A 168 -42.99 -29.46 13.46
N HIS A 169 -42.56 -30.21 12.44
CA HIS A 169 -42.77 -31.66 12.22
C HIS A 169 -44.18 -32.11 11.76
N GLY A 170 -44.20 -32.57 10.50
CA GLY A 170 -45.20 -33.48 9.93
C GLY A 170 -44.59 -34.06 8.64
N SER A 171 -44.37 -35.37 8.60
CA SER A 171 -43.71 -36.07 7.47
C SER A 171 -44.71 -36.88 6.65
N GLU A 172 -44.41 -36.96 5.36
CA GLU A 172 -44.83 -37.92 4.31
C GLU A 172 -45.92 -38.98 4.59
N ASP A 173 -46.78 -39.08 3.57
CA ASP A 173 -47.53 -40.25 3.09
C ASP A 173 -48.85 -40.68 3.76
N ASP A 174 -49.59 -41.50 3.01
CA ASP A 174 -51.05 -41.45 2.86
C ASP A 174 -51.76 -42.74 3.28
N MET A 175 -53.08 -42.64 3.46
CA MET A 175 -54.09 -43.72 3.53
C MET A 175 -54.23 -44.56 4.84
N PRO A 176 -55.44 -45.14 5.11
CA PRO A 176 -55.84 -45.56 6.47
C PRO A 176 -56.09 -47.07 6.64
N PHE A 177 -56.36 -47.54 7.89
CA PHE A 177 -57.58 -48.30 8.27
C PHE A 177 -57.68 -48.55 9.80
N ASP A 178 -58.91 -48.65 10.31
CA ASP A 178 -59.43 -49.22 11.57
C ASP A 178 -58.81 -49.01 12.99
N ALA A 179 -59.57 -48.24 13.78
CA ALA A 179 -60.30 -48.66 15.00
C ALA A 179 -59.62 -48.84 16.38
N ALA A 180 -60.17 -48.06 17.35
CA ALA A 180 -60.40 -48.37 18.78
C ALA A 180 -59.19 -48.51 19.75
N ASN A 181 -59.26 -48.08 21.01
CA ASN A 181 -60.22 -47.21 21.74
C ASN A 181 -59.51 -46.62 22.99
N ASP A 182 -59.99 -45.48 23.49
CA ASP A 182 -60.06 -45.04 24.91
C ASP A 182 -58.83 -45.10 25.87
N ALA A 183 -58.65 -44.18 26.84
CA ALA A 183 -59.22 -42.85 27.11
C ALA A 183 -58.43 -42.18 28.27
N GLN A 184 -58.64 -40.87 28.51
CA GLN A 184 -58.34 -40.12 29.77
C GLN A 184 -56.85 -40.03 30.20
N GLY A 185 -56.23 -38.89 30.58
CA GLY A 185 -56.69 -37.50 30.78
C GLY A 185 -57.32 -37.23 32.16
N PRO A 186 -57.18 -36.04 32.78
CA PRO A 186 -56.20 -34.94 32.58
C PRO A 186 -55.66 -34.40 33.95
N VAL A 187 -55.45 -33.06 34.09
CA VAL A 187 -55.25 -32.24 35.33
C VAL A 187 -53.82 -32.15 35.93
N ASP A 188 -53.34 -31.04 36.54
CA ASP A 188 -53.45 -29.58 36.22
C ASP A 188 -52.43 -28.72 37.04
N MET A 189 -52.19 -27.48 36.58
CA MET A 189 -51.77 -26.23 37.27
C MET A 189 -51.05 -26.17 38.66
N ALA A 190 -49.84 -25.57 38.61
CA ALA A 190 -49.45 -24.30 39.28
C ALA A 190 -48.93 -24.18 40.75
N HIS A 191 -48.35 -22.98 40.98
CA HIS A 191 -48.16 -22.19 42.21
C HIS A 191 -46.85 -22.24 43.06
N LEU A 192 -46.13 -21.11 42.98
CA LEU A 192 -45.49 -20.25 44.01
C LEU A 192 -44.81 -20.79 45.31
N GLU A 193 -43.61 -20.22 45.54
CA GLU A 193 -43.01 -19.77 46.81
C GLU A 193 -43.29 -20.48 48.17
N SER A 194 -42.22 -20.97 48.83
CA SER A 194 -41.54 -20.26 49.95
C SER A 194 -40.77 -21.20 50.93
N MET A 195 -39.95 -20.60 51.82
CA MET A 195 -39.40 -21.12 53.11
C MET A 195 -38.45 -22.37 53.05
N ARG A 196 -37.15 -22.29 53.41
CA ARG A 196 -36.48 -22.12 54.73
C ARG A 196 -36.32 -23.42 55.58
N TYR A 197 -35.06 -23.87 55.74
CA TYR A 197 -34.55 -24.85 56.76
C TYR A 197 -35.17 -26.28 56.67
N ARG A 198 -34.59 -27.39 57.18
CA ARG A 198 -33.52 -27.62 58.19
C ARG A 198 -32.78 -28.98 57.95
N LYS A 199 -31.59 -29.12 58.54
CA LYS A 199 -30.71 -30.31 58.77
C LYS A 199 -31.29 -31.76 58.74
N GLN A 200 -30.58 -32.68 58.01
CA GLN A 200 -29.96 -33.99 58.43
C GLN A 200 -30.79 -35.12 59.14
N PRO A 201 -30.25 -36.36 59.37
CA PRO A 201 -29.28 -37.22 58.61
C PRO A 201 -29.62 -38.75 58.59
N GLY A 202 -28.72 -39.59 58.05
CA GLY A 202 -28.64 -41.08 58.25
C GLY A 202 -29.20 -41.91 57.08
N THR A 203 -28.74 -43.14 56.77
CA THR A 203 -27.62 -44.02 57.24
C THR A 203 -27.33 -45.04 56.07
N THR A 204 -26.50 -46.09 56.02
CA THR A 204 -25.59 -46.95 56.85
C THR A 204 -24.51 -47.54 55.87
N ALA A 205 -23.25 -47.82 56.21
CA ALA A 205 -22.64 -48.94 57.00
C ALA A 205 -22.74 -50.34 56.34
N ILE A 206 -21.77 -51.28 56.47
CA ILE A 206 -20.46 -51.32 57.20
C ILE A 206 -19.30 -51.56 56.16
N TYR A 207 -18.07 -52.11 56.31
CA TYR A 207 -17.22 -52.85 57.28
C TYR A 207 -15.75 -52.33 57.10
N GLU A 208 -14.90 -52.12 58.12
CA GLU A 208 -13.96 -53.02 58.88
C GLU A 208 -12.77 -53.61 58.08
N ASP A 209 -11.49 -53.48 58.49
CA ASP A 209 -10.78 -52.62 59.50
C ASP A 209 -9.33 -52.33 58.97
N ALA A 210 -8.17 -52.04 59.59
CA ALA A 210 -7.55 -51.95 60.95
C ALA A 210 -6.16 -51.21 60.80
N THR A 211 -5.24 -50.91 61.75
CA THR A 211 -5.08 -50.45 63.17
C THR A 211 -3.58 -49.93 63.27
N VAL A 212 -2.90 -49.43 64.32
CA VAL A 212 -3.12 -49.19 65.77
C VAL A 212 -2.18 -48.05 66.32
N ILE A 213 -2.72 -47.17 67.20
CA ILE A 213 -2.16 -46.47 68.40
C ILE A 213 -0.76 -45.76 68.48
N SER A 214 -0.80 -44.50 69.00
CA SER A 214 0.19 -43.65 69.75
C SER A 214 1.51 -43.16 69.12
N GLY A 215 2.15 -42.04 69.57
CA GLY A 215 1.70 -40.98 70.49
C GLY A 215 2.80 -40.01 71.02
N MET A 216 2.37 -38.93 71.70
CA MET A 216 3.11 -38.01 72.61
C MET A 216 4.15 -36.98 72.07
N SER A 217 4.20 -35.85 72.81
CA SER A 217 5.18 -34.73 72.83
C SER A 217 5.85 -34.72 74.23
N PRO A 218 6.97 -34.01 74.57
CA PRO A 218 7.04 -32.53 74.57
C PRO A 218 8.44 -31.82 74.48
N GLY A 219 8.42 -30.48 74.38
CA GLY A 219 9.41 -29.54 75.01
C GLY A 219 10.81 -29.36 74.37
N SER A 220 11.65 -28.38 74.78
CA SER A 220 11.43 -27.11 75.52
C SER A 220 12.75 -26.27 75.63
N GLY A 221 12.68 -24.93 75.72
CA GLY A 221 13.84 -24.02 75.87
C GLY A 221 14.43 -23.50 74.53
N GLY A 222 15.10 -22.34 74.40
CA GLY A 222 15.72 -21.43 75.38
C GLY A 222 17.27 -21.51 75.27
N THR A 223 18.07 -20.44 75.17
CA THR A 223 17.87 -18.97 75.25
C THR A 223 18.91 -18.20 74.41
N THR A 224 18.72 -16.88 74.23
CA THR A 224 19.68 -15.88 73.69
C THR A 224 20.68 -15.41 74.78
N PRO A 225 21.50 -14.32 74.66
CA PRO A 225 21.95 -13.46 73.53
C PRO A 225 23.50 -13.13 73.51
N VAL A 226 23.90 -12.09 72.75
CA VAL A 226 24.98 -11.06 73.00
C VAL A 226 26.35 -11.19 72.27
N THR A 227 26.67 -10.14 71.46
CA THR A 227 27.99 -9.71 70.89
C THR A 227 28.80 -10.71 70.03
N GLY A 228 29.75 -10.29 69.19
CA GLY A 228 30.23 -8.97 68.74
C GLY A 228 31.55 -9.17 67.96
N ASP A 229 31.63 -8.80 66.68
CA ASP A 229 32.17 -7.52 66.15
C ASP A 229 33.63 -7.63 65.66
N SER A 230 33.91 -7.07 64.46
CA SER A 230 35.21 -6.96 63.78
C SER A 230 35.98 -8.26 63.43
N GLY A 231 36.92 -8.22 62.46
CA GLY A 231 37.94 -9.29 62.30
C GLY A 231 38.23 -9.91 60.91
N ASP A 232 38.09 -9.18 59.80
CA ASP A 232 38.79 -9.52 58.52
C ASP A 232 40.33 -9.33 58.68
N PRO A 233 41.21 -9.86 57.79
CA PRO A 233 41.11 -10.98 56.84
C PRO A 233 42.41 -11.85 56.80
N TYR A 234 42.67 -12.59 55.70
CA TYR A 234 43.94 -13.27 55.30
C TYR A 234 44.35 -14.56 56.07
N ASP A 235 45.00 -15.57 55.47
CA ASP A 235 45.15 -15.95 54.05
C ASP A 235 45.33 -17.48 53.92
N ALA A 236 45.40 -17.99 52.70
CA ALA A 236 45.51 -19.41 52.33
C ALA A 236 46.76 -20.14 52.84
N ARG A 237 46.62 -21.46 53.09
CA ARG A 237 47.41 -22.51 52.42
C ARG A 237 46.93 -23.95 52.70
N GLU A 238 46.46 -24.61 51.66
CA GLU A 238 46.70 -26.04 51.37
C GLU A 238 48.23 -26.29 51.27
N PRO A 239 48.78 -27.51 51.54
CA PRO A 239 48.61 -28.64 50.60
C PRO A 239 48.74 -30.10 51.14
N MET A 240 48.36 -31.05 50.25
CA MET A 240 48.96 -32.40 50.09
C MET A 240 48.80 -33.44 51.23
N SER A 241 48.82 -34.77 50.99
CA SER A 241 48.88 -35.57 49.74
C SER A 241 48.54 -37.05 50.01
N GLU A 242 47.85 -37.70 49.05
CA GLU A 242 47.98 -39.15 48.70
C GLU A 242 47.65 -40.21 49.78
N SER A 243 47.36 -41.49 49.48
CA SER A 243 47.36 -42.22 48.20
C SER A 243 46.24 -43.29 48.09
N SER A 244 45.92 -43.64 46.83
CA SER A 244 45.62 -44.98 46.28
C SER A 244 44.57 -45.94 46.90
N GLY A 245 43.79 -46.56 46.00
CA GLY A 245 42.85 -47.67 46.27
C GLY A 245 41.80 -47.81 45.17
N ALA A 246 41.84 -48.89 44.37
CA ALA A 246 41.01 -49.04 43.16
C ALA A 246 39.83 -50.02 43.35
N GLY A 247 38.66 -49.71 42.77
CA GLY A 247 37.47 -50.56 42.86
C GLY A 247 36.30 -50.16 41.95
N TYR A 248 36.10 -50.95 40.89
CA TYR A 248 35.04 -50.94 39.86
C TYR A 248 33.67 -50.27 40.12
N ASN A 249 33.29 -49.45 39.13
CA ASN A 249 31.93 -49.13 38.63
C ASN A 249 30.69 -49.72 39.34
N TYR A 250 29.76 -48.84 39.72
CA TYR A 250 28.39 -48.93 39.23
C TYR A 250 27.80 -47.54 38.94
N GLU A 251 27.30 -47.31 37.72
CA GLU A 251 26.82 -45.99 37.29
C GLU A 251 25.37 -45.75 37.77
N LYS A 252 25.14 -44.73 38.60
CA LYS A 252 23.77 -44.32 39.00
C LYS A 252 23.49 -42.86 38.62
N LYS A 253 22.68 -42.71 37.56
CA LYS A 253 22.21 -41.42 37.04
C LYS A 253 21.09 -40.80 37.89
N ASP A 254 20.88 -39.51 37.64
CA ASP A 254 19.66 -38.72 37.88
C ASP A 254 19.19 -38.60 39.35
N LEU A 255 19.54 -37.47 39.99
CA LEU A 255 18.54 -36.47 40.46
C LEU A 255 19.22 -35.23 41.06
N ASP A 256 19.21 -34.12 40.31
CA ASP A 256 19.51 -32.79 40.86
C ASP A 256 18.59 -31.74 40.22
N TYR A 257 17.56 -31.32 40.95
CA TYR A 257 16.61 -30.27 40.55
C TYR A 257 16.87 -29.01 41.39
N ILE A 258 17.64 -28.07 40.86
CA ILE A 258 17.88 -26.78 41.53
C ILE A 258 16.60 -25.92 41.45
N HIS A 259 15.86 -25.88 42.55
CA HIS A 259 14.89 -24.82 42.83
C HIS A 259 15.61 -23.47 42.97
N PRO A 260 15.02 -22.34 42.49
CA PRO A 260 15.41 -21.03 42.99
C PRO A 260 15.10 -20.95 44.49
N SER A 261 16.05 -20.43 45.27
CA SER A 261 16.02 -20.48 46.74
C SER A 261 14.80 -19.78 47.35
N SER A 262 14.20 -20.44 48.34
CA SER A 262 13.16 -19.86 49.19
C SER A 262 13.76 -19.02 50.31
N SER A 263 13.38 -17.75 50.38
CA SER A 263 13.47 -16.95 51.60
C SER A 263 12.17 -16.17 51.80
N HIS A 264 11.57 -16.33 52.99
CA HIS A 264 10.37 -15.65 53.50
C HIS A 264 9.22 -15.44 52.50
N ALA A 265 8.45 -16.51 52.26
CA ALA A 265 7.08 -16.39 51.77
C ALA A 265 6.19 -15.78 52.86
N ALA A 266 6.04 -14.45 52.87
CA ALA A 266 4.90 -13.81 53.50
C ALA A 266 3.67 -13.95 52.58
N GLU A 267 2.54 -14.40 53.10
CA GLU A 267 1.31 -14.54 52.33
C GLU A 267 0.75 -13.17 51.94
N SER A 268 1.03 -12.74 50.70
CA SER A 268 0.45 -11.54 50.12
C SER A 268 -0.89 -11.85 49.44
N MET A 269 -1.90 -11.05 49.76
CA MET A 269 -3.24 -11.14 49.18
C MET A 269 -3.22 -10.96 47.65
N PRO A 270 -4.12 -11.62 46.89
CA PRO A 270 -4.11 -11.60 45.43
C PRO A 270 -4.59 -10.26 44.86
N GLY A 271 -3.69 -9.27 44.80
CA GLY A 271 -3.93 -7.94 44.24
C GLY A 271 -2.95 -7.56 43.13
N GLN A 272 -3.48 -7.20 41.95
CA GLN A 272 -2.85 -6.41 40.88
C GLN A 272 -1.33 -6.59 40.66
N TYR A 273 -0.95 -7.58 39.84
CA TYR A 273 0.40 -7.64 39.26
C TYR A 273 0.68 -6.39 38.41
N SER A 274 1.71 -5.61 38.77
CA SER A 274 2.18 -4.48 37.94
C SER A 274 2.72 -4.99 36.60
N SER A 275 2.58 -4.14 35.58
CA SER A 275 3.09 -4.37 34.21
C SER A 275 4.56 -4.81 34.15
N SER A 276 5.34 -4.46 35.17
CA SER A 276 6.79 -4.65 35.33
C SER A 276 7.24 -6.08 35.67
N GLU A 277 6.37 -6.95 36.16
CA GLU A 277 6.77 -8.32 36.54
C GLU A 277 6.92 -9.26 35.34
N ARG A 278 6.16 -9.01 34.26
CA ARG A 278 5.85 -9.96 33.18
C ARG A 278 7.05 -10.44 32.35
N PHE A 279 8.13 -9.66 32.26
CA PHE A 279 9.33 -9.99 31.48
C PHE A 279 10.60 -9.89 32.33
N THR A 280 11.44 -10.93 32.26
CA THR A 280 12.73 -11.01 32.95
C THR A 280 13.88 -10.67 32.01
N ARG A 281 14.96 -10.09 32.55
CA ARG A 281 16.22 -9.85 31.83
C ARG A 281 16.71 -11.09 31.07
N LEU A 282 16.91 -10.95 29.76
CA LEU A 282 17.41 -12.04 28.93
C LEU A 282 18.85 -12.43 29.35
N ARG A 283 19.05 -13.71 29.65
CA ARG A 283 20.37 -14.34 29.85
C ARG A 283 20.45 -15.57 28.95
N ILE A 284 21.35 -15.54 27.97
CA ILE A 284 21.60 -16.67 27.05
C ILE A 284 22.77 -17.50 27.61
N SER A 285 22.56 -18.79 27.84
CA SER A 285 23.58 -19.70 28.37
C SER A 285 24.63 -20.08 27.32
N LYS A 286 25.77 -20.64 27.76
CA LYS A 286 26.80 -21.18 26.84
C LYS A 286 26.22 -22.20 25.84
N SER A 287 25.38 -23.14 26.31
CA SER A 287 24.74 -24.13 25.44
C SER A 287 23.72 -23.53 24.46
N GLN A 288 23.03 -22.46 24.85
CA GLN A 288 22.14 -21.73 23.95
C GLN A 288 22.91 -20.95 22.87
N TRP A 289 24.07 -20.36 23.21
CA TRP A 289 24.97 -19.75 22.23
C TRP A 289 25.53 -20.77 21.24
N MET A 290 25.94 -21.96 21.70
CA MET A 290 26.39 -23.05 20.82
C MET A 290 25.28 -23.52 19.87
N MET A 291 24.06 -23.72 20.39
CA MET A 291 22.90 -24.10 19.58
C MET A 291 22.55 -23.01 18.55
N LEU A 292 22.59 -21.73 18.94
CA LEU A 292 22.38 -20.60 18.03
C LEU A 292 23.45 -20.54 16.94
N GLY A 293 24.72 -20.77 17.28
CA GLY A 293 25.82 -20.86 16.31
C GLY A 293 25.61 -21.98 15.29
N LEU A 294 25.20 -23.16 15.72
CA LEU A 294 24.87 -24.28 14.83
C LEU A 294 23.70 -23.95 13.89
N ILE A 295 22.64 -23.32 14.40
CA ILE A 295 21.50 -22.87 13.59
C ILE A 295 21.94 -21.81 12.56
N VAL A 296 22.83 -20.89 12.94
CA VAL A 296 23.40 -19.89 12.02
C VAL A 296 24.27 -20.54 10.95
N LEU A 297 25.05 -21.59 11.26
CA LEU A 297 25.83 -22.33 10.25
C LEU A 297 24.93 -23.05 9.23
N VAL A 298 23.86 -23.71 9.69
CA VAL A 298 22.86 -24.35 8.81
C VAL A 298 22.15 -23.29 7.95
N ALA A 299 21.77 -22.16 8.53
CA ALA A 299 21.17 -21.05 7.80
C ALA A 299 22.14 -20.39 6.82
N ALA A 300 23.43 -20.30 7.13
CA ALA A 300 24.46 -19.74 6.25
C ALA A 300 24.62 -20.61 4.99
N TYR A 301 24.65 -21.94 5.14
CA TYR A 301 24.59 -22.86 4.02
C TYR A 301 23.34 -22.58 3.16
N VAL A 302 22.14 -22.59 3.77
CA VAL A 302 20.88 -22.34 3.04
C VAL A 302 20.86 -20.99 2.30
N ARG A 303 21.30 -19.90 2.95
CA ARG A 303 21.17 -18.54 2.40
C ARG A 303 22.25 -18.19 1.37
N LEU A 304 23.43 -18.81 1.44
CA LEU A 304 24.56 -18.50 0.55
C LEU A 304 24.78 -19.52 -0.58
N TRP A 305 24.10 -20.67 -0.55
CA TRP A 305 24.36 -21.74 -1.51
C TRP A 305 24.22 -21.28 -2.98
N ARG A 306 25.31 -21.50 -3.73
CA ARG A 306 25.45 -21.19 -5.16
C ARG A 306 25.03 -19.77 -5.54
N LEU A 307 25.30 -18.74 -4.73
CA LEU A 307 24.81 -17.36 -4.89
C LEU A 307 24.95 -16.76 -6.33
N SER A 308 25.94 -17.23 -7.09
CA SER A 308 26.15 -16.92 -8.52
C SER A 308 25.08 -17.43 -9.49
N ASN A 309 24.32 -18.48 -9.16
CA ASN A 309 23.24 -18.95 -10.03
C ASN A 309 21.95 -18.12 -9.82
N PRO A 310 21.18 -17.76 -10.86
CA PRO A 310 21.58 -17.66 -12.27
C PRO A 310 22.54 -16.47 -12.47
N ALA A 311 23.39 -16.55 -13.49
CA ALA A 311 24.38 -15.52 -13.83
C ALA A 311 23.75 -14.30 -14.56
N ASN A 312 22.44 -14.17 -14.49
CA ASN A 312 21.63 -13.25 -15.30
C ASN A 312 20.86 -12.26 -14.41
N VAL A 313 20.47 -11.13 -15.00
CA VAL A 313 19.53 -10.16 -14.41
C VAL A 313 18.17 -10.85 -14.16
N VAL A 314 17.65 -10.67 -12.95
CA VAL A 314 16.35 -11.20 -12.50
C VAL A 314 15.32 -10.07 -12.38
N PHE A 315 14.02 -10.39 -12.28
CA PHE A 315 12.95 -9.44 -11.94
C PHE A 315 13.35 -8.51 -10.78
N ASP A 316 12.95 -7.24 -10.86
CA ASP A 316 13.31 -6.12 -9.97
C ASP A 316 14.82 -5.79 -9.83
N GLU A 317 15.75 -6.72 -10.09
CA GLU A 317 17.19 -6.38 -10.21
C GLU A 317 17.43 -5.38 -11.36
N VAL A 318 16.59 -5.42 -12.40
CA VAL A 318 16.50 -4.41 -13.47
C VAL A 318 16.41 -2.97 -12.95
N HIS A 319 15.70 -2.76 -11.85
CA HIS A 319 15.51 -1.43 -11.26
C HIS A 319 16.62 -1.13 -10.26
N PHE A 320 16.87 -2.02 -9.29
CA PHE A 320 17.78 -1.73 -8.19
C PHE A 320 19.26 -1.77 -8.60
N GLY A 321 19.63 -2.57 -9.60
CA GLY A 321 20.94 -2.52 -10.23
C GLY A 321 21.18 -1.23 -11.02
N LYS A 322 20.20 -0.81 -11.82
CA LYS A 322 20.26 0.48 -12.56
C LYS A 322 20.39 1.67 -11.60
N PHE A 323 19.63 1.68 -10.51
CA PHE A 323 19.76 2.70 -9.48
C PHE A 323 21.11 2.65 -8.77
N ALA A 324 21.67 1.47 -8.49
CA ALA A 324 23.02 1.34 -7.94
C ALA A 324 24.08 1.98 -8.86
N GLY A 325 24.00 1.76 -10.18
CA GLY A 325 24.89 2.42 -11.15
C GLY A 325 24.77 3.95 -11.12
N LYS A 326 23.55 4.49 -11.06
CA LYS A 326 23.33 5.95 -10.97
C LYS A 326 23.92 6.57 -9.69
N TYR A 327 23.89 5.87 -8.55
CA TYR A 327 24.58 6.32 -7.33
C TYR A 327 26.11 6.35 -7.47
N LEU A 328 26.71 5.44 -8.25
CA LEU A 328 28.15 5.47 -8.53
C LEU A 328 28.52 6.62 -9.47
N ASN A 329 27.69 6.89 -10.47
CA ASN A 329 27.90 7.96 -11.44
C ASN A 329 27.59 9.37 -10.89
N GLY A 330 26.82 9.45 -9.79
CA GLY A 330 26.37 10.68 -9.12
C GLY A 330 25.17 11.36 -9.79
N THR A 331 24.49 10.68 -10.73
CA THR A 331 23.42 11.21 -11.59
C THR A 331 22.04 11.09 -10.95
N TYR A 332 21.34 12.22 -10.79
CA TYR A 332 20.05 12.28 -10.11
C TYR A 332 18.95 11.50 -10.84
N PHE A 333 18.19 10.72 -10.06
CA PHE A 333 17.05 9.95 -10.52
C PHE A 333 15.91 10.00 -9.51
N PHE A 334 14.70 9.77 -10.01
CA PHE A 334 13.50 9.61 -9.20
C PHE A 334 13.13 8.12 -9.07
N ASP A 335 12.64 7.73 -7.89
CA ASP A 335 12.05 6.42 -7.62
C ASP A 335 10.94 6.57 -6.56
N VAL A 336 9.96 5.65 -6.56
CA VAL A 336 8.82 5.63 -5.62
C VAL A 336 9.18 5.11 -4.23
N HIS A 337 10.41 4.65 -4.00
CA HIS A 337 10.87 4.16 -2.70
C HIS A 337 11.95 5.06 -2.07
N PRO A 338 11.96 5.21 -0.74
CA PRO A 338 13.05 5.87 -0.02
C PRO A 338 14.46 5.30 -0.33
N PRO A 339 15.54 6.06 -0.08
CA PRO A 339 16.82 5.82 -0.76
C PRO A 339 17.70 4.72 -0.16
N LEU A 340 17.54 4.37 1.13
CA LEU A 340 18.54 3.58 1.88
C LEU A 340 18.90 2.26 1.21
N ALA A 341 17.92 1.38 0.94
CA ALA A 341 18.20 0.07 0.36
C ALA A 341 19.00 0.15 -0.95
N LYS A 342 18.68 1.14 -1.80
CA LYS A 342 19.36 1.38 -3.08
C LYS A 342 20.79 1.90 -2.90
N MET A 343 21.01 2.79 -1.92
CA MET A 343 22.36 3.23 -1.54
C MET A 343 23.20 2.10 -0.95
N MET A 344 22.59 1.16 -0.22
CA MET A 344 23.29 -0.01 0.31
C MET A 344 23.70 -0.97 -0.83
N PHE A 345 22.86 -1.18 -1.86
CA PHE A 345 23.26 -1.94 -3.05
C PHE A 345 24.35 -1.22 -3.88
N ALA A 346 24.31 0.12 -3.97
CA ALA A 346 25.39 0.90 -4.57
C ALA A 346 26.71 0.75 -3.81
N ALA A 347 26.68 0.80 -2.48
CA ALA A 347 27.86 0.57 -1.63
C ALA A 347 28.40 -0.86 -1.75
N ALA A 348 27.53 -1.87 -1.72
CA ALA A 348 27.92 -3.27 -1.94
C ALA A 348 28.53 -3.49 -3.34
N GLY A 349 27.95 -2.87 -4.37
CA GLY A 349 28.53 -2.85 -5.72
C GLY A 349 29.91 -2.21 -5.73
N LYS A 350 30.08 -1.01 -5.15
CA LYS A 350 31.38 -0.31 -5.11
C LYS A 350 32.46 -1.12 -4.41
N LEU A 351 32.13 -1.73 -3.26
CA LEU A 351 33.04 -2.58 -2.49
C LEU A 351 33.38 -3.89 -3.23
N ALA A 352 32.51 -4.36 -4.11
CA ALA A 352 32.75 -5.52 -4.98
C ALA A 352 33.41 -5.15 -6.33
N GLY A 353 33.77 -3.88 -6.56
CA GLY A 353 34.43 -3.42 -7.78
C GLY A 353 33.50 -3.02 -8.94
N TYR A 354 32.20 -2.80 -8.70
CA TYR A 354 31.28 -2.35 -9.76
C TYR A 354 31.57 -0.91 -10.17
N ASP A 355 31.65 -0.66 -11.49
CA ASP A 355 32.03 0.63 -12.06
C ASP A 355 30.84 1.56 -12.41
N GLY A 356 29.60 1.06 -12.31
CA GLY A 356 28.38 1.82 -12.58
C GLY A 356 27.96 1.94 -14.05
N LYS A 357 28.62 1.25 -14.99
CA LYS A 357 28.35 1.40 -16.44
C LYS A 357 27.31 0.44 -17.03
N PHE A 358 27.01 -0.69 -16.38
CA PHE A 358 26.08 -1.68 -16.91
C PHE A 358 24.62 -1.17 -16.81
N ASP A 359 23.94 -1.08 -17.96
CA ASP A 359 22.52 -0.70 -18.01
C ASP A 359 21.64 -1.95 -17.95
N PHE A 360 20.97 -2.13 -16.80
CA PHE A 360 20.12 -3.29 -16.50
C PHE A 360 18.77 -3.19 -17.27
N LYS A 361 18.80 -3.19 -18.60
CA LYS A 361 17.64 -2.90 -19.48
C LYS A 361 16.53 -3.94 -19.44
N SER A 362 16.86 -5.20 -19.18
CA SER A 362 15.92 -6.32 -19.25
C SER A 362 16.35 -7.50 -18.36
N ILE A 363 15.38 -8.34 -18.02
CA ILE A 363 15.60 -9.65 -17.38
C ILE A 363 16.35 -10.55 -18.39
N GLY A 364 17.24 -11.42 -17.90
CA GLY A 364 17.97 -12.40 -18.72
C GLY A 364 19.36 -11.96 -19.18
N LEU A 365 19.68 -10.66 -19.18
CA LEU A 365 21.02 -10.16 -19.54
C LEU A 365 22.11 -10.82 -18.67
N ASP A 366 23.20 -11.25 -19.30
CA ASP A 366 24.31 -11.96 -18.65
C ASP A 366 25.25 -10.99 -17.92
N TYR A 367 25.50 -11.24 -16.62
CA TYR A 367 26.40 -10.43 -15.80
C TYR A 367 27.87 -10.76 -15.99
N VAL A 368 28.21 -12.01 -16.34
CA VAL A 368 29.60 -12.49 -16.49
C VAL A 368 30.18 -11.95 -17.79
N ALA A 369 29.42 -12.01 -18.89
CA ALA A 369 29.78 -11.38 -20.16
C ALA A 369 29.98 -9.85 -20.04
N ALA A 370 29.29 -9.21 -19.09
CA ALA A 370 29.38 -7.79 -18.81
C ALA A 370 30.36 -7.42 -17.67
N GLY A 371 31.07 -8.38 -17.07
CA GLY A 371 32.04 -8.14 -15.99
C GLY A 371 31.44 -7.59 -14.68
N VAL A 372 30.13 -7.68 -14.46
CA VAL A 372 29.45 -7.10 -13.30
C VAL A 372 29.70 -7.98 -12.05
N PRO A 373 30.10 -7.45 -10.88
CA PRO A 373 30.32 -8.23 -9.67
C PRO A 373 29.01 -8.51 -8.91
N TYR A 374 28.00 -9.01 -9.61
CA TYR A 374 26.64 -9.25 -9.11
C TYR A 374 26.60 -10.15 -7.86
N VAL A 375 27.56 -11.07 -7.71
CA VAL A 375 27.67 -11.95 -6.52
C VAL A 375 27.93 -11.13 -5.26
N GLY A 376 28.77 -10.10 -5.33
CA GLY A 376 29.01 -9.18 -4.22
C GLY A 376 27.79 -8.31 -3.91
N MET A 377 27.07 -7.87 -4.95
CA MET A 377 25.81 -7.14 -4.79
C MET A 377 24.70 -8.00 -4.15
N ARG A 378 24.61 -9.29 -4.51
CA ARG A 378 23.71 -10.29 -3.90
C ARG A 378 24.15 -10.78 -2.51
N MET A 379 25.42 -10.58 -2.12
CA MET A 379 25.92 -10.98 -0.80
C MET A 379 25.29 -10.16 0.33
N LEU A 380 25.12 -8.84 0.14
CA LEU A 380 24.47 -7.97 1.12
C LEU A 380 23.03 -8.40 1.49
N PRO A 381 22.08 -8.58 0.54
CA PRO A 381 20.73 -9.02 0.87
C PRO A 381 20.71 -10.46 1.40
N ALA A 382 21.65 -11.33 0.99
CA ALA A 382 21.75 -12.69 1.51
C ALA A 382 22.24 -12.71 2.97
N MET A 383 23.17 -11.82 3.34
CA MET A 383 23.59 -11.58 4.73
C MET A 383 22.45 -11.01 5.59
N MET A 384 21.63 -10.11 5.06
CA MET A 384 20.41 -9.64 5.72
C MET A 384 19.42 -10.80 5.95
N GLY A 385 19.22 -11.65 4.95
CA GLY A 385 18.38 -12.85 5.05
C GLY A 385 18.91 -13.91 6.03
N LEU A 386 20.23 -14.04 6.16
CA LEU A 386 20.88 -14.86 7.17
C LEU A 386 20.66 -14.28 8.57
N ALA A 387 20.88 -12.98 8.75
CA ALA A 387 20.74 -12.30 10.05
C ALA A 387 19.31 -12.40 10.63
N MET A 388 18.29 -12.54 9.79
CA MET A 388 16.92 -12.79 10.25
C MET A 388 16.77 -14.05 11.10
N VAL A 389 17.62 -15.07 10.93
CA VAL A 389 17.56 -16.31 11.70
C VAL A 389 17.94 -16.11 13.18
N PRO A 390 19.12 -15.55 13.55
CA PRO A 390 19.44 -15.24 14.94
C PRO A 390 18.56 -14.11 15.51
N ILE A 391 18.14 -13.13 14.70
CA ILE A 391 17.13 -12.12 15.09
C ILE A 391 15.84 -12.80 15.57
N THR A 392 15.35 -13.81 14.84
CA THR A 392 14.16 -14.59 15.21
C THR A 392 14.34 -15.30 16.55
N TYR A 393 15.49 -15.96 16.76
CA TYR A 393 15.81 -16.64 18.01
C TYR A 393 15.83 -15.68 19.21
N VAL A 394 16.55 -14.57 19.08
CA VAL A 394 16.70 -13.56 20.15
C VAL A 394 15.37 -12.86 20.44
N THR A 395 14.55 -12.59 19.41
CA THR A 395 13.20 -12.02 19.58
C THR A 395 12.31 -12.93 20.43
N LEU A 396 12.21 -14.22 20.10
CA LEU A 396 11.40 -15.18 20.86
C LEU A 396 11.92 -15.36 22.30
N ALA A 397 13.23 -15.38 22.49
CA ALA A 397 13.84 -15.48 23.81
C ALA A 397 13.61 -14.21 24.66
N ALA A 398 13.66 -13.02 24.08
CA ALA A 398 13.35 -11.75 24.74
C ALA A 398 11.85 -11.63 25.10
N LEU A 399 10.96 -12.17 24.25
CA LEU A 399 9.54 -12.37 24.55
C LEU A 399 9.27 -13.49 25.60
N GLY A 400 10.32 -14.09 26.17
CA GLY A 400 10.22 -15.02 27.29
C GLY A 400 9.77 -16.43 26.93
N HIS A 401 9.94 -16.86 25.68
CA HIS A 401 9.64 -18.23 25.22
C HIS A 401 10.80 -19.20 25.47
N ALA A 402 10.48 -20.50 25.49
CA ALA A 402 11.48 -21.53 25.74
C ALA A 402 12.47 -21.71 24.57
N SER A 403 13.70 -22.07 24.92
CA SER A 403 14.87 -22.13 24.04
C SER A 403 14.71 -23.03 22.81
N ASP A 404 14.00 -24.15 22.94
CA ASP A 404 13.70 -25.10 21.87
C ASP A 404 12.64 -24.55 20.91
N SER A 405 11.60 -23.88 21.43
CA SER A 405 10.63 -23.12 20.63
C SER A 405 11.29 -21.96 19.86
N CYS A 406 12.28 -21.28 20.46
CA CYS A 406 13.10 -20.28 19.79
C CYS A 406 13.96 -20.88 18.67
N ALA A 407 14.54 -22.08 18.89
CA ALA A 407 15.31 -22.81 17.90
C ALA A 407 14.45 -23.27 16.72
N VAL A 408 13.26 -23.82 16.99
CA VAL A 408 12.26 -24.15 15.96
C VAL A 408 11.94 -22.91 15.13
N GLY A 409 11.55 -21.78 15.76
CA GLY A 409 11.21 -20.56 15.04
C GLY A 409 12.32 -20.03 14.14
N ALA A 410 13.57 -20.06 14.61
CA ALA A 410 14.73 -19.69 13.81
C ALA A 410 14.94 -20.63 12.60
N LEU A 411 14.75 -21.95 12.78
CA LEU A 411 14.84 -22.93 11.70
C LEU A 411 13.66 -22.82 10.70
N LEU A 412 12.45 -22.49 11.16
CA LEU A 412 11.31 -22.19 10.27
C LEU A 412 11.62 -21.00 9.35
N VAL A 413 12.27 -19.95 9.87
CA VAL A 413 12.73 -18.79 9.08
C VAL A 413 13.92 -19.15 8.17
N ALA A 414 14.80 -20.07 8.59
CA ALA A 414 15.87 -20.56 7.74
C ALA A 414 15.32 -21.30 6.49
N PHE A 415 14.35 -22.20 6.69
CA PHE A 415 13.75 -23.06 5.67
C PHE A 415 12.46 -22.51 5.02
N GLU A 416 12.24 -21.20 5.07
CA GLU A 416 11.13 -20.52 4.38
C GLU A 416 11.57 -20.02 2.99
N ASN A 417 11.10 -20.69 1.94
CA ASN A 417 11.51 -20.45 0.54
C ASN A 417 11.24 -19.02 0.04
N ALA A 418 10.15 -18.38 0.46
CA ALA A 418 9.87 -17.01 0.01
C ALA A 418 10.82 -15.99 0.64
N LEU A 419 11.16 -16.19 1.92
CA LEU A 419 12.17 -15.37 2.61
C LEU A 419 13.58 -15.65 2.07
N LEU A 420 13.90 -16.89 1.67
CA LEU A 420 15.13 -17.22 0.96
C LEU A 420 15.20 -16.45 -0.36
N THR A 421 14.24 -16.67 -1.27
CA THR A 421 14.22 -16.09 -2.62
C THR A 421 14.36 -14.57 -2.59
N GLN A 422 13.59 -13.88 -1.75
CA GLN A 422 13.65 -12.41 -1.66
C GLN A 422 14.97 -11.89 -1.06
N SER A 423 15.68 -12.69 -0.26
CA SER A 423 17.01 -12.33 0.27
C SER A 423 18.16 -12.61 -0.69
N ARG A 424 17.95 -13.47 -1.70
CA ARG A 424 19.05 -14.05 -2.49
C ARG A 424 19.39 -13.28 -3.79
N LEU A 425 18.75 -12.14 -3.97
CA LEU A 425 18.73 -11.32 -5.19
C LEU A 425 18.84 -9.84 -4.80
N ILE A 426 19.15 -8.95 -5.74
CA ILE A 426 19.32 -7.50 -5.50
C ILE A 426 17.94 -6.82 -5.32
N LEU A 427 17.22 -7.19 -4.25
CA LEU A 427 15.81 -6.84 -4.00
C LEU A 427 15.64 -6.11 -2.66
N LEU A 428 14.94 -4.96 -2.69
CA LEU A 428 14.88 -4.04 -1.55
C LEU A 428 14.19 -4.58 -0.29
N ASP A 429 13.33 -5.60 -0.45
CA ASP A 429 12.56 -6.14 0.68
C ASP A 429 13.41 -6.96 1.64
N SER A 430 14.59 -7.41 1.21
CA SER A 430 15.61 -8.00 2.09
C SER A 430 15.98 -7.04 3.23
N ALA A 431 16.30 -5.79 2.88
CA ALA A 431 16.61 -4.72 3.84
C ALA A 431 15.38 -4.29 4.66
N LEU A 432 14.19 -4.22 4.04
CA LEU A 432 12.95 -3.92 4.76
C LEU A 432 12.64 -4.97 5.84
N VAL A 433 12.68 -6.26 5.49
CA VAL A 433 12.42 -7.36 6.43
C VAL A 433 13.51 -7.40 7.50
N PHE A 434 14.78 -7.17 7.13
CA PHE A 434 15.89 -7.05 8.09
C PHE A 434 15.68 -5.95 9.11
N PHE A 435 15.44 -4.69 8.70
CA PHE A 435 15.22 -3.60 9.65
C PHE A 435 13.93 -3.77 10.46
N THR A 436 12.88 -4.36 9.87
CA THR A 436 11.68 -4.80 10.61
C THR A 436 12.04 -5.78 11.73
N GLY A 437 12.86 -6.79 11.41
CA GLY A 437 13.34 -7.78 12.36
C GLY A 437 14.19 -7.18 13.48
N VAL A 438 15.16 -6.33 13.14
CA VAL A 438 16.05 -5.66 14.10
C VAL A 438 15.26 -4.73 15.04
N THR A 439 14.30 -3.94 14.53
CA THR A 439 13.42 -3.11 15.36
C THR A 439 12.60 -3.97 16.31
N VAL A 440 11.96 -5.03 15.82
CA VAL A 440 11.12 -5.91 16.66
C VAL A 440 11.94 -6.65 17.72
N MET A 441 13.17 -7.06 17.40
CA MET A 441 14.11 -7.64 18.35
C MET A 441 14.50 -6.65 19.45
N PHE A 442 14.87 -5.40 19.10
CA PHE A 442 15.21 -4.40 20.12
C PHE A 442 13.99 -3.96 20.94
N TRP A 443 12.79 -3.95 20.37
CA TRP A 443 11.54 -3.72 21.10
C TRP A 443 11.24 -4.86 22.09
N ALA A 444 11.44 -6.12 21.70
CA ALA A 444 11.33 -7.25 22.62
C ALA A 444 12.37 -7.17 23.75
N LEU A 445 13.63 -6.83 23.43
CA LEU A 445 14.71 -6.64 24.42
C LEU A 445 14.43 -5.48 25.38
N PHE A 446 13.79 -4.40 24.91
CA PHE A 446 13.38 -3.26 25.72
C PHE A 446 12.45 -3.66 26.88
N PHE A 447 11.49 -4.58 26.67
CA PHE A 447 10.65 -5.09 27.77
C PHE A 447 11.42 -5.89 28.81
N THR A 448 12.51 -6.57 28.44
CA THR A 448 13.34 -7.31 29.41
C THR A 448 14.07 -6.40 30.41
N GLU A 449 14.15 -5.11 30.13
CA GLU A 449 14.72 -4.07 31.00
C GLU A 449 13.64 -3.18 31.66
N ALA A 450 12.34 -3.57 31.60
CA ALA A 450 11.24 -2.82 32.21
C ALA A 450 11.37 -2.61 33.72
N ARG A 451 12.09 -3.48 34.43
CA ARG A 451 12.41 -3.38 35.87
C ARG A 451 13.53 -2.39 36.20
N GLN A 452 14.25 -1.85 35.21
CA GLN A 452 15.24 -0.77 35.40
C GLN A 452 15.04 0.34 34.35
N PRO A 453 13.90 1.07 34.43
CA PRO A 453 13.58 2.14 33.51
C PRO A 453 14.65 3.25 33.51
N PHE A 454 14.88 3.86 32.35
CA PHE A 454 15.92 4.87 32.13
C PHE A 454 17.38 4.42 32.37
N GLY A 455 17.63 3.13 32.64
CA GLY A 455 18.99 2.57 32.69
C GLY A 455 19.68 2.57 31.33
N ARG A 456 21.01 2.39 31.31
CA ARG A 456 21.83 2.43 30.07
C ARG A 456 21.30 1.50 28.97
N ARG A 457 20.90 0.28 29.32
CA ARG A 457 20.33 -0.71 28.37
C ARG A 457 18.92 -0.37 27.92
N TRP A 458 18.08 0.14 28.82
CA TRP A 458 16.73 0.61 28.52
C TRP A 458 16.77 1.70 27.44
N TRP A 459 17.66 2.68 27.59
CA TRP A 459 17.91 3.69 26.56
C TRP A 459 18.52 3.12 25.28
N ALA A 460 19.52 2.24 25.37
CA ALA A 460 20.15 1.64 24.19
C ALA A 460 19.12 0.88 23.33
N TYR A 461 18.29 0.01 23.93
CA TYR A 461 17.28 -0.73 23.19
C TYR A 461 16.18 0.17 22.63
N LEU A 462 15.75 1.21 23.37
CA LEU A 462 14.74 2.16 22.88
C LEU A 462 15.27 3.00 21.70
N LEU A 463 16.51 3.51 21.79
CA LEU A 463 17.15 4.27 20.71
C LEU A 463 17.45 3.39 19.49
N LEU A 464 17.90 2.14 19.68
CA LEU A 464 18.12 1.19 18.59
C LEU A 464 16.81 0.76 17.92
N THR A 465 15.70 0.69 18.67
CA THR A 465 14.35 0.50 18.10
C THR A 465 14.03 1.66 17.15
N GLY A 466 14.21 2.90 17.61
CA GLY A 466 13.98 4.13 16.83
C GLY A 466 14.87 4.29 15.59
N ILE A 467 16.17 4.02 15.72
CA ILE A 467 17.12 4.08 14.59
C ILE A 467 16.71 3.09 13.50
N ASN A 468 16.33 1.86 13.88
CA ASN A 468 15.93 0.85 12.91
C ASN A 468 14.51 1.07 12.35
N MET A 469 13.61 1.73 13.08
CA MET A 469 12.35 2.25 12.52
C MET A 469 12.62 3.29 11.42
N GLY A 470 13.55 4.21 11.67
CA GLY A 470 14.02 5.18 10.68
C GLY A 470 14.65 4.52 9.45
N ASN A 471 15.48 3.49 9.65
CA ASN A 471 16.07 2.72 8.55
C ASN A 471 15.01 1.97 7.74
N ALA A 472 14.07 1.27 8.38
CA ALA A 472 12.98 0.54 7.70
C ALA A 472 12.13 1.49 6.85
N LEU A 473 11.74 2.65 7.40
CA LEU A 473 11.04 3.71 6.68
C LEU A 473 11.88 4.25 5.51
N SER A 474 13.20 4.35 5.68
CA SER A 474 14.15 4.79 4.66
C SER A 474 14.45 3.75 3.57
N CYS A 475 13.99 2.50 3.73
CA CYS A 475 13.99 1.48 2.68
C CYS A 475 12.68 1.44 1.88
N LYS A 476 11.52 1.39 2.56
CA LYS A 476 10.19 1.34 1.94
C LYS A 476 9.16 1.94 2.90
N TRP A 477 8.17 2.69 2.41
CA TRP A 477 7.10 3.23 3.27
C TRP A 477 6.20 2.17 3.94
N VAL A 478 6.36 0.90 3.59
CA VAL A 478 5.82 -0.23 4.40
C VAL A 478 6.36 -0.18 5.85
N GLY A 479 7.52 0.44 6.09
CA GLY A 479 8.03 0.76 7.43
C GLY A 479 7.12 1.68 8.26
N LEU A 480 6.14 2.37 7.66
CA LEU A 480 5.09 3.07 8.42
C LEU A 480 4.21 2.08 9.22
N PHE A 481 4.05 0.84 8.75
CA PHE A 481 3.31 -0.20 9.48
C PHE A 481 4.07 -0.72 10.69
N LEU A 482 5.40 -0.73 10.61
CA LEU A 482 6.30 -0.99 11.73
C LEU A 482 6.21 0.15 12.77
N ILE A 483 6.22 1.41 12.32
CA ILE A 483 6.02 2.57 13.21
C ILE A 483 4.63 2.51 13.87
N ALA A 484 3.57 2.12 13.14
CA ALA A 484 2.26 1.89 13.73
C ALA A 484 2.24 0.72 14.73
N THR A 485 2.97 -0.37 14.45
CA THR A 485 3.06 -1.56 15.33
C THR A 485 3.74 -1.22 16.65
N ILE A 486 4.89 -0.55 16.60
CA ILE A 486 5.58 -0.05 17.80
C ILE A 486 4.72 1.02 18.49
N GLY A 487 4.11 1.93 17.73
CA GLY A 487 3.28 3.03 18.24
C GLY A 487 2.06 2.57 19.04
N VAL A 488 1.24 1.65 18.49
CA VAL A 488 0.08 1.08 19.19
C VAL A 488 0.51 0.41 20.51
N TRP A 489 1.61 -0.33 20.49
CA TRP A 489 2.12 -0.98 21.70
C TRP A 489 2.76 0.01 22.69
N THR A 490 3.33 1.11 22.19
CA THR A 490 3.85 2.23 23.00
C THR A 490 2.70 2.95 23.72
N VAL A 491 1.56 3.15 23.04
CA VAL A 491 0.34 3.71 23.64
C VAL A 491 -0.21 2.77 24.71
N ARG A 492 -0.26 1.45 24.47
CA ARG A 492 -0.64 0.47 25.50
C ARG A 492 0.32 0.48 26.70
N ASP A 493 1.62 0.48 26.45
CA ASP A 493 2.67 0.48 27.49
C ASP A 493 2.68 1.78 28.34
N LEU A 494 2.26 2.91 27.76
CA LEU A 494 1.99 4.15 28.48
C LEU A 494 0.65 4.11 29.22
N TRP A 495 -0.40 3.53 28.64
CA TRP A 495 -1.70 3.38 29.29
C TRP A 495 -1.62 2.51 30.55
N ASP A 496 -0.94 1.35 30.48
CA ASP A 496 -0.64 0.50 31.64
C ASP A 496 0.06 1.29 32.77
N LYS A 497 0.88 2.31 32.42
CA LYS A 497 1.61 3.15 33.39
C LYS A 497 0.86 4.38 33.85
N LEU A 498 -0.25 4.74 33.19
CA LEU A 498 -1.18 5.76 33.67
C LEU A 498 -2.13 5.20 34.73
N GLY A 499 -2.39 3.89 34.69
CA GLY A 499 -3.15 3.16 35.72
C GLY A 499 -2.32 2.68 36.92
N ASP A 500 -0.99 2.61 36.81
CA ASP A 500 -0.11 2.15 37.88
C ASP A 500 0.14 3.27 38.91
N GLN A 501 -0.56 3.19 40.04
CA GLN A 501 -0.52 4.21 41.11
C GLN A 501 0.86 4.37 41.78
N SER A 502 1.82 3.46 41.54
CA SER A 502 3.20 3.62 42.01
C SER A 502 4.01 4.64 41.20
N ILE A 503 3.51 5.05 40.03
CA ILE A 503 4.23 5.93 39.10
C ILE A 503 3.75 7.38 39.26
N SER A 504 4.63 8.24 39.77
CA SER A 504 4.35 9.68 39.85
C SER A 504 4.20 10.34 38.47
N ALA A 505 3.43 11.43 38.40
CA ALA A 505 3.24 12.21 37.17
C ALA A 505 4.56 12.68 36.54
N GLY A 506 5.60 12.95 37.34
CA GLY A 506 6.95 13.26 36.84
C GLY A 506 7.66 12.06 36.20
N GLN A 507 7.53 10.86 36.77
CA GLN A 507 8.05 9.63 36.16
C GLN A 507 7.29 9.26 34.88
N TYR A 508 5.96 9.40 34.88
CA TYR A 508 5.12 9.24 33.68
C TYR A 508 5.54 10.22 32.57
N THR A 509 5.74 11.51 32.90
CA THR A 509 6.18 12.54 31.95
C THR A 509 7.56 12.20 31.37
N ARG A 510 8.53 11.77 32.20
CA ARG A 510 9.83 11.27 31.72
C ARG A 510 9.68 10.07 30.78
N HIS A 511 8.75 9.17 31.08
CA HIS A 511 8.47 8.00 30.24
C HIS A 511 7.83 8.36 28.90
N PHE A 512 6.94 9.34 28.87
CA PHE A 512 6.34 9.89 27.65
C PHE A 512 7.40 10.59 26.78
N VAL A 513 8.15 11.54 27.34
CA VAL A 513 9.19 12.30 26.63
C VAL A 513 10.28 11.39 26.06
N ALA A 514 10.74 10.39 26.83
CA ALA A 514 11.73 9.42 26.35
C ALA A 514 11.23 8.61 25.14
N ARG A 515 9.97 8.18 25.15
CA ARG A 515 9.33 7.48 24.02
C ARG A 515 9.12 8.41 22.83
N ALA A 516 8.63 9.64 23.03
CA ALA A 516 8.45 10.62 21.97
C ALA A 516 9.77 10.98 21.27
N PHE A 517 10.85 11.20 22.04
CA PHE A 517 12.18 11.44 21.48
C PHE A 517 12.68 10.22 20.67
N ALA A 518 12.73 9.04 21.29
CA ALA A 518 13.36 7.88 20.66
C ALA A 518 12.51 7.20 19.57
N LEU A 519 11.17 7.32 19.60
CA LEU A 519 10.27 6.63 18.67
C LEU A 519 9.57 7.57 17.66
N ILE A 520 9.81 8.90 17.74
CA ILE A 520 9.34 9.87 16.75
C ILE A 520 10.50 10.71 16.22
N ALA A 521 11.20 11.45 17.10
CA ALA A 521 12.27 12.36 16.66
C ALA A 521 13.46 11.61 16.04
N VAL A 522 13.95 10.54 16.68
CA VAL A 522 15.07 9.73 16.15
C VAL A 522 14.76 9.08 14.79
N PRO A 523 13.62 8.41 14.55
CA PRO A 523 13.23 7.94 13.21
C PRO A 523 13.18 9.05 12.15
N VAL A 524 12.68 10.24 12.49
CA VAL A 524 12.65 11.39 11.56
C VAL A 524 14.05 11.90 11.24
N ILE A 525 14.93 12.02 12.24
CA ILE A 525 16.34 12.39 12.04
C ILE A 525 17.05 11.39 11.12
N VAL A 526 16.83 10.08 11.31
CA VAL A 526 17.42 9.04 10.46
C VAL A 526 16.87 9.09 9.02
N TYR A 527 15.57 9.34 8.83
CA TYR A 527 14.99 9.52 7.50
C TYR A 527 15.58 10.75 6.78
N LEU A 528 15.67 11.90 7.46
CA LEU A 528 16.28 13.11 6.93
C LEU A 528 17.79 12.92 6.62
N PHE A 529 18.51 12.19 7.47
CA PHE A 529 19.92 11.84 7.24
C PHE A 529 20.11 11.02 5.96
N TRP A 530 19.31 9.97 5.73
CA TRP A 530 19.44 9.17 4.51
C TRP A 530 19.03 9.93 3.25
N PHE A 531 18.11 10.89 3.34
CA PHE A 531 17.85 11.81 2.23
C PHE A 531 18.98 12.84 2.01
N GLN A 532 19.64 13.34 3.07
CA GLN A 532 20.82 14.18 2.93
C GLN A 532 21.97 13.44 2.22
N VAL A 533 22.22 12.18 2.59
CA VAL A 533 23.21 11.32 1.90
C VAL A 533 22.81 11.06 0.44
N HIS A 534 21.54 10.79 0.17
CA HIS A 534 21.03 10.61 -1.19
C HIS A 534 21.24 11.86 -2.07
N PHE A 535 20.96 13.06 -1.54
CA PHE A 535 21.13 14.32 -2.27
C PHE A 535 22.58 14.80 -2.38
N SER A 536 23.49 14.39 -1.50
CA SER A 536 24.92 14.70 -1.65
C SER A 536 25.64 13.75 -2.61
N VAL A 537 25.24 12.47 -2.64
CA VAL A 537 25.77 11.51 -3.63
C VAL A 537 25.22 11.81 -5.03
N LEU A 538 23.92 12.09 -5.16
CA LEU A 538 23.29 12.43 -6.45
C LEU A 538 23.30 13.94 -6.71
N HIS A 539 24.49 14.51 -6.86
CA HIS A 539 24.68 15.95 -7.12
C HIS A 539 24.52 16.33 -8.59
N LYS A 540 24.66 15.42 -9.56
CA LYS A 540 24.59 15.75 -11.00
C LYS A 540 23.17 15.65 -11.55
N SER A 541 22.88 16.47 -12.55
CA SER A 541 21.70 16.37 -13.42
C SER A 541 21.47 14.94 -13.95
N GLY A 542 20.20 14.55 -14.12
CA GLY A 542 19.82 13.25 -14.70
C GLY A 542 18.35 13.15 -15.07
N ASP A 543 17.87 11.94 -15.38
CA ASP A 543 16.48 11.69 -15.78
C ASP A 543 15.46 11.98 -14.65
N GLY A 544 15.91 12.00 -13.39
CA GLY A 544 15.11 12.44 -12.25
C GLY A 544 14.68 13.91 -12.29
N ASN A 545 15.33 14.75 -13.09
CA ASN A 545 15.06 16.19 -13.11
C ASN A 545 13.62 16.52 -13.54
N ALA A 546 13.05 15.79 -14.51
CA ALA A 546 11.73 16.07 -15.07
C ALA A 546 10.57 15.92 -14.07
N PHE A 547 10.81 15.26 -12.94
CA PHE A 547 9.86 15.15 -11.83
C PHE A 547 9.92 16.31 -10.82
N MET A 548 11.03 17.04 -10.79
CA MET A 548 11.39 18.01 -9.74
C MET A 548 11.32 19.45 -10.25
N SER A 549 11.00 20.39 -9.36
CA SER A 549 10.92 21.82 -9.65
C SER A 549 12.25 22.41 -10.18
N PRO A 550 12.22 23.52 -10.92
CA PRO A 550 13.42 24.29 -11.25
C PRO A 550 14.22 24.70 -9.99
N GLU A 551 13.53 25.04 -8.90
CA GLU A 551 14.13 25.31 -7.60
C GLU A 551 15.00 24.14 -7.11
N PHE A 552 14.49 22.89 -7.13
CA PHE A 552 15.27 21.69 -6.83
C PHE A 552 16.39 21.47 -7.85
N GLN A 553 16.10 21.61 -9.14
CA GLN A 553 17.09 21.43 -10.20
C GLN A 553 18.26 22.41 -10.10
N ASN A 554 18.06 23.62 -9.55
CA ASN A 554 19.14 24.58 -9.29
C ASN A 554 20.14 24.13 -8.19
N THR A 555 19.91 22.96 -7.58
CA THR A 555 20.84 22.29 -6.65
C THR A 555 21.56 21.09 -7.27
N LEU A 556 21.49 20.93 -8.59
CA LEU A 556 22.14 19.86 -9.34
C LEU A 556 23.15 20.41 -10.36
N ASP A 557 24.33 19.82 -10.39
CA ASP A 557 25.42 20.17 -11.31
C ASP A 557 25.03 19.83 -12.76
N GLY A 558 25.36 20.74 -13.68
CA GLY A 558 24.98 20.63 -15.10
C GLY A 558 23.60 21.19 -15.44
N VAL A 559 22.83 21.71 -14.48
CA VAL A 559 21.58 22.45 -14.77
C VAL A 559 21.83 23.97 -14.76
N ASN A 560 22.25 24.50 -15.90
CA ASN A 560 22.45 25.95 -16.08
C ASN A 560 21.10 26.68 -16.24
N LEU A 561 20.34 26.83 -15.15
CA LEU A 561 19.11 27.63 -15.18
C LEU A 561 19.41 29.11 -15.48
N GLY A 562 20.49 29.64 -14.89
CA GLY A 562 21.04 30.96 -15.16
C GLY A 562 20.32 32.10 -14.42
N HIS A 563 20.97 33.26 -14.40
CA HIS A 563 20.32 34.51 -13.98
C HIS A 563 19.63 35.16 -15.19
N THR A 564 18.54 35.88 -14.95
CA THR A 564 17.81 36.59 -16.02
C THR A 564 17.32 37.95 -15.50
N PRO A 565 17.25 39.02 -16.31
CA PRO A 565 16.64 40.29 -15.88
C PRO A 565 15.24 40.08 -15.27
N ARG A 566 15.05 40.57 -14.05
CA ARG A 566 13.86 40.32 -13.22
C ARG A 566 12.59 40.91 -13.82
N ASP A 567 12.67 42.15 -14.26
CA ASP A 567 11.49 42.96 -14.58
C ASP A 567 11.10 42.79 -16.06
N ILE A 568 9.82 42.50 -16.31
CA ILE A 568 9.30 42.20 -17.64
C ILE A 568 8.72 43.44 -18.29
N TYR A 569 9.22 43.80 -19.47
CA TYR A 569 8.80 44.97 -20.25
C TYR A 569 8.14 44.59 -21.56
N TYR A 570 7.26 45.46 -22.08
CA TYR A 570 6.73 45.32 -23.44
C TYR A 570 7.87 45.42 -24.47
N GLY A 571 8.03 44.37 -25.29
CA GLY A 571 9.18 44.16 -26.17
C GLY A 571 10.08 42.98 -25.75
N SER A 572 9.94 42.48 -24.52
CA SER A 572 10.78 41.38 -24.00
C SER A 572 10.56 40.08 -24.77
N ARG A 573 11.65 39.39 -25.14
CA ARG A 573 11.67 37.99 -25.56
C ARG A 573 11.68 37.09 -24.32
N LEU A 574 10.63 36.28 -24.17
CA LEU A 574 10.36 35.49 -22.97
C LEU A 574 10.41 33.99 -23.25
N ARG A 575 10.99 33.20 -22.35
CA ARG A 575 10.68 31.76 -22.23
C ARG A 575 9.70 31.54 -21.09
N ILE A 576 8.54 30.96 -21.39
CA ILE A 576 7.44 30.79 -20.44
C ILE A 576 7.29 29.29 -20.12
N ARG A 577 7.46 28.91 -18.84
CA ARG A 577 7.32 27.54 -18.32
C ARG A 577 5.92 27.34 -17.74
N HIS A 578 5.34 26.14 -17.88
CA HIS A 578 4.15 25.75 -17.13
C HIS A 578 4.52 25.19 -15.75
N ASP A 579 4.01 25.81 -14.68
CA ASP A 579 4.46 25.58 -13.31
C ASP A 579 4.03 24.19 -12.79
N ALA A 580 2.74 23.86 -12.87
CA ALA A 580 2.19 22.68 -12.18
C ALA A 580 2.37 21.32 -12.87
N THR A 581 2.72 21.27 -14.16
CA THR A 581 3.09 19.99 -14.82
C THR A 581 4.59 19.78 -14.90
N ASN A 582 5.40 20.83 -14.78
CA ASN A 582 6.84 20.83 -15.05
C ASN A 582 7.21 20.26 -16.44
N ALA A 583 6.26 20.19 -17.38
CA ALA A 583 6.40 19.44 -18.62
C ALA A 583 7.18 20.15 -19.72
N GLY A 584 7.52 21.43 -19.53
CA GLY A 584 8.33 22.20 -20.48
C GLY A 584 7.97 23.68 -20.57
N TYR A 585 8.43 24.27 -21.68
CA TYR A 585 8.20 25.64 -22.09
C TYR A 585 7.10 25.71 -23.16
N LEU A 586 6.36 26.82 -23.19
CA LEU A 586 5.45 27.16 -24.29
C LEU A 586 6.26 27.24 -25.59
N HIS A 587 5.89 26.42 -26.57
CA HIS A 587 6.66 26.16 -27.78
C HIS A 587 5.78 26.24 -29.03
N SER A 588 6.37 26.61 -30.16
CA SER A 588 5.70 26.55 -31.47
C SER A 588 6.73 26.34 -32.57
N HIS A 589 6.40 25.55 -33.59
CA HIS A 589 7.29 25.21 -34.71
C HIS A 589 6.49 25.16 -36.01
N LEU A 590 7.13 25.06 -37.17
CA LEU A 590 6.49 25.28 -38.49
C LEU A 590 5.40 24.25 -38.88
N SER A 591 5.21 23.17 -38.12
CA SER A 591 4.12 22.21 -38.34
C SER A 591 2.76 22.81 -37.97
N ASN A 592 1.75 22.49 -38.77
CA ASN A 592 0.34 22.80 -38.49
C ASN A 592 -0.37 21.62 -37.84
N TYR A 593 -1.52 21.85 -37.22
CA TYR A 593 -2.42 20.79 -36.78
C TYR A 593 -3.01 20.04 -38.01
N GLU A 594 -3.09 18.70 -37.95
CA GLU A 594 -3.80 17.92 -39.00
C GLU A 594 -5.34 18.04 -38.88
N THR A 595 -5.81 18.32 -37.67
CA THR A 595 -7.22 18.45 -37.28
C THR A 595 -7.51 19.87 -36.77
N GLY A 596 -8.72 20.13 -36.28
CA GLY A 596 -9.11 21.44 -35.77
C GLY A 596 -8.96 22.54 -36.83
N SER A 597 -8.40 23.68 -36.43
CA SER A 597 -8.23 24.86 -37.31
C SER A 597 -7.18 24.72 -38.40
N LYS A 598 -6.33 23.67 -38.35
CA LYS A 598 -5.15 23.49 -39.20
C LYS A 598 -4.14 24.66 -39.19
N GLN A 599 -4.14 25.46 -38.13
CA GLN A 599 -3.15 26.52 -37.90
C GLN A 599 -1.84 25.96 -37.28
N GLN A 600 -0.86 26.82 -37.04
CA GLN A 600 0.45 26.43 -36.50
C GLN A 600 0.31 25.82 -35.09
N GLN A 601 1.05 24.74 -34.83
CA GLN A 601 1.01 24.03 -33.54
C GLN A 601 1.56 24.87 -32.38
N VAL A 602 0.91 24.78 -31.21
CA VAL A 602 1.42 25.32 -29.94
C VAL A 602 1.38 24.24 -28.87
N THR A 603 2.52 24.03 -28.20
CA THR A 603 2.74 22.86 -27.35
C THR A 603 3.53 23.23 -26.08
N LEU A 604 3.74 22.24 -25.20
CA LEU A 604 4.84 22.25 -24.25
C LEU A 604 5.99 21.36 -24.75
N TYR A 605 7.19 21.91 -24.79
CA TYR A 605 8.44 21.20 -25.11
C TYR A 605 9.40 21.19 -23.91
N GLY A 606 9.90 20.01 -23.56
CA GLY A 606 10.63 19.78 -22.31
C GLY A 606 12.05 20.36 -22.24
N PHE A 607 12.66 20.65 -23.40
CA PHE A 607 14.02 21.16 -23.51
C PHE A 607 14.03 22.66 -23.87
N ARG A 608 15.14 23.33 -23.57
CA ARG A 608 15.35 24.74 -23.95
C ARG A 608 15.71 24.83 -25.43
N ASP A 609 14.89 25.54 -26.18
CA ASP A 609 14.98 25.74 -27.62
C ASP A 609 14.79 27.24 -27.95
N ASP A 610 15.25 27.65 -29.14
CA ASP A 610 15.00 28.98 -29.71
C ASP A 610 13.50 29.18 -30.01
N ASN A 611 12.80 28.09 -30.35
CA ASN A 611 11.36 28.00 -30.54
C ASN A 611 10.56 27.99 -29.21
N ASN A 612 11.17 28.40 -28.10
CA ASN A 612 10.48 28.72 -26.85
C ASN A 612 10.37 30.22 -26.59
N PHE A 613 10.94 31.08 -27.45
CA PHE A 613 10.90 32.52 -27.25
C PHE A 613 9.60 33.14 -27.79
N TRP A 614 8.92 33.88 -26.92
CA TRP A 614 7.72 34.67 -27.23
C TRP A 614 7.96 36.14 -26.90
N VAL A 615 7.74 37.03 -27.85
CA VAL A 615 7.78 38.49 -27.63
C VAL A 615 6.47 38.93 -26.99
N ILE A 616 6.53 39.60 -25.84
CA ILE A 616 5.35 40.19 -25.21
C ILE A 616 5.08 41.59 -25.75
N THR A 617 3.89 41.80 -26.31
CA THR A 617 3.53 43.01 -27.07
C THR A 617 2.18 43.57 -26.61
N ARG A 618 1.97 44.87 -26.84
CA ARG A 618 0.70 45.56 -26.55
C ARG A 618 -0.38 45.17 -27.57
N THR A 619 -1.65 45.37 -27.21
CA THR A 619 -2.75 45.41 -28.19
C THR A 619 -2.60 46.66 -29.09
N GLU A 620 -3.17 46.68 -30.30
CA GLU A 620 -3.02 47.85 -31.18
C GLU A 620 -3.51 49.16 -30.54
N ALA A 621 -4.65 49.12 -29.85
CA ALA A 621 -5.20 50.28 -29.15
C ALA A 621 -4.31 50.76 -27.99
N ALA A 622 -3.64 49.84 -27.28
CA ALA A 622 -2.70 50.19 -26.21
C ALA A 622 -1.36 50.69 -26.77
N GLU A 623 -0.92 50.18 -27.92
CA GLU A 623 0.28 50.63 -28.63
C GLU A 623 0.11 52.04 -29.20
N ALA A 624 -0.99 52.30 -29.91
CA ALA A 624 -1.31 53.64 -30.40
C ALA A 624 -1.45 54.67 -29.26
N LYS A 625 -2.06 54.27 -28.12
CA LYS A 625 -2.12 55.12 -26.93
C LYS A 625 -0.75 55.37 -26.30
N TYR A 626 0.15 54.39 -26.32
CA TYR A 626 1.52 54.52 -25.80
C TYR A 626 2.37 55.44 -26.68
N GLN A 627 2.31 55.28 -28.01
CA GLN A 627 3.03 56.13 -28.97
C GLN A 627 2.56 57.59 -28.92
N ASN A 628 1.26 57.82 -28.68
CA ASN A 628 0.68 59.15 -28.47
C ASN A 628 0.84 59.69 -27.02
N SER A 629 1.80 59.18 -26.23
CA SER A 629 1.99 59.58 -24.82
C SER A 629 3.40 60.11 -24.53
N THR A 630 3.53 60.88 -23.45
CA THR A 630 4.82 61.34 -22.87
C THR A 630 5.70 60.22 -22.33
N GLU A 631 5.22 58.97 -22.39
CA GLU A 631 5.93 57.75 -22.03
C GLU A 631 6.49 56.99 -23.24
N ALA A 632 6.23 57.43 -24.47
CA ALA A 632 6.80 56.86 -25.68
C ALA A 632 8.34 56.80 -25.60
N GLY A 633 8.93 55.67 -25.99
CA GLY A 633 10.37 55.41 -25.88
C GLY A 633 10.85 54.96 -24.49
N LYS A 634 10.05 55.09 -23.43
CA LYS A 634 10.40 54.57 -22.09
C LYS A 634 9.97 53.11 -21.94
N LEU A 635 10.82 52.30 -21.30
CA LEU A 635 10.50 50.93 -20.88
C LEU A 635 9.26 50.90 -19.96
N GLN A 636 8.17 50.29 -20.41
CA GLN A 636 6.95 50.12 -19.63
C GLN A 636 6.83 48.67 -19.12
N PRO A 637 6.71 48.44 -17.80
CA PRO A 637 6.60 47.11 -17.24
C PRO A 637 5.20 46.52 -17.46
N VAL A 638 5.12 45.20 -17.61
CA VAL A 638 3.85 44.47 -17.72
C VAL A 638 3.25 44.27 -16.32
N ARG A 639 1.97 44.61 -16.13
CA ARG A 639 1.30 44.62 -14.81
C ARG A 639 0.16 43.61 -14.70
N HIS A 640 -0.28 43.35 -13.47
CA HIS A 640 -1.50 42.56 -13.23
C HIS A 640 -2.71 43.22 -13.90
N GLY A 641 -3.46 42.45 -14.68
CA GLY A 641 -4.70 42.88 -15.33
C GLY A 641 -4.52 43.42 -16.75
N ASP A 642 -3.27 43.65 -17.18
CA ASP A 642 -2.90 44.06 -18.54
C ASP A 642 -3.41 43.06 -19.58
N ILE A 643 -3.77 43.57 -20.76
CA ILE A 643 -4.10 42.76 -21.94
C ILE A 643 -2.92 42.83 -22.89
N VAL A 644 -2.31 41.67 -23.15
CA VAL A 644 -1.09 41.51 -23.94
C VAL A 644 -1.33 40.57 -25.12
N ARG A 645 -0.39 40.57 -26.06
CA ARG A 645 -0.29 39.58 -27.14
C ARG A 645 1.10 38.95 -27.10
N LEU A 646 1.16 37.63 -27.24
CA LEU A 646 2.43 36.89 -27.30
C LEU A 646 2.70 36.49 -28.75
N MET A 647 3.82 36.94 -29.31
CA MET A 647 4.23 36.65 -30.68
C MET A 647 5.43 35.70 -30.68
N HIS A 648 5.33 34.56 -31.36
CA HIS A 648 6.41 33.58 -31.42
C HIS A 648 7.61 34.14 -32.20
N TRP A 649 8.81 34.05 -31.62
CA TRP A 649 10.01 34.73 -32.12
C TRP A 649 10.47 34.27 -33.50
N LYS A 650 10.38 32.97 -33.81
CA LYS A 650 10.87 32.40 -35.07
C LYS A 650 9.88 32.45 -36.24
N THR A 651 8.58 32.57 -35.95
CA THR A 651 7.53 32.46 -36.99
C THR A 651 6.58 33.66 -37.05
N PHE A 652 6.76 34.66 -36.18
CA PHE A 652 5.96 35.89 -36.07
C PHE A 652 4.45 35.68 -35.83
N ARG A 653 4.03 34.43 -35.60
CA ARG A 653 2.64 34.05 -35.35
C ARG A 653 2.29 34.27 -33.87
N ARG A 654 1.08 34.73 -33.60
CA ARG A 654 0.58 35.09 -32.27
C ARG A 654 -0.10 33.91 -31.60
N LEU A 655 0.01 33.84 -30.27
CA LEU A 655 -0.71 32.88 -29.44
C LEU A 655 -2.20 33.17 -29.53
N HIS A 656 -2.96 32.25 -30.12
CA HIS A 656 -4.34 32.46 -30.56
C HIS A 656 -5.27 31.39 -29.98
N SER A 657 -6.57 31.67 -29.83
CA SER A 657 -7.58 30.65 -29.47
C SER A 657 -8.98 30.98 -30.00
N HIS A 658 -9.59 30.00 -30.68
CA HIS A 658 -10.85 30.10 -31.42
C HIS A 658 -11.89 29.10 -30.87
N ASP A 659 -12.90 28.67 -31.63
CA ASP A 659 -13.94 27.71 -31.17
C ASP A 659 -13.67 26.24 -31.51
N GLU A 660 -12.56 25.95 -32.18
CA GLU A 660 -12.16 24.59 -32.51
C GLU A 660 -11.80 23.77 -31.27
N ARG A 661 -12.05 22.46 -31.35
CA ARG A 661 -11.73 21.52 -30.27
C ARG A 661 -10.26 21.11 -30.33
N PRO A 662 -9.56 21.00 -29.17
CA PRO A 662 -8.21 20.45 -29.12
C PRO A 662 -8.14 19.04 -29.73
N PRO A 663 -7.01 18.67 -30.36
CA PRO A 663 -6.86 17.41 -31.09
C PRO A 663 -6.90 16.15 -30.20
N VAL A 664 -6.60 16.26 -28.89
CA VAL A 664 -6.63 15.11 -27.96
C VAL A 664 -7.67 15.29 -26.86
N THR A 665 -7.85 16.51 -26.33
CA THR A 665 -8.86 16.77 -25.28
C THR A 665 -10.09 17.50 -25.82
N THR A 666 -10.96 16.73 -26.49
CA THR A 666 -12.23 17.15 -27.11
C THR A 666 -13.39 17.42 -26.11
N ASN A 667 -13.11 18.15 -25.02
CA ASN A 667 -14.12 18.56 -24.03
C ASN A 667 -14.79 19.88 -24.43
N ASP A 668 -16.10 20.03 -24.16
CA ASP A 668 -16.85 21.20 -24.63
C ASP A 668 -16.45 22.55 -24.00
N TYR A 669 -15.80 22.49 -22.85
CA TYR A 669 -15.24 23.63 -22.11
C TYR A 669 -13.74 23.86 -22.39
N GLN A 670 -13.18 23.20 -23.42
CA GLN A 670 -11.82 23.39 -23.90
C GLN A 670 -11.78 23.75 -25.38
N ASN A 671 -10.91 24.71 -25.68
CA ASN A 671 -10.72 25.28 -27.00
C ASN A 671 -9.24 25.10 -27.41
N GLU A 672 -9.01 24.89 -28.70
CA GLU A 672 -7.68 24.76 -29.30
C GLU A 672 -6.84 26.05 -29.10
N VAL A 673 -5.52 25.91 -29.01
CA VAL A 673 -4.58 27.03 -28.92
C VAL A 673 -3.52 26.86 -30.00
N THR A 674 -3.24 27.93 -30.73
CA THR A 674 -2.53 27.89 -32.01
C THR A 674 -1.61 29.08 -32.20
N GLY A 675 -0.77 29.03 -33.24
CA GLY A 675 -0.05 30.18 -33.78
C GLY A 675 -0.75 30.74 -35.03
N TYR A 676 -1.26 31.97 -34.97
CA TYR A 676 -1.96 32.61 -36.09
C TYR A 676 -1.38 33.98 -36.50
N GLY A 677 -1.73 34.48 -37.69
CA GLY A 677 -1.15 35.71 -38.25
C GLY A 677 0.27 35.51 -38.79
N TRP A 678 0.84 36.50 -39.47
CA TRP A 678 2.16 36.46 -40.13
C TRP A 678 3.03 37.66 -39.74
N GLU A 679 4.26 37.75 -40.25
CA GLU A 679 5.10 38.94 -40.07
C GLU A 679 4.41 40.18 -40.66
N GLY A 680 4.39 41.28 -39.90
CA GLY A 680 3.62 42.48 -40.28
C GLY A 680 2.09 42.36 -40.17
N PHE A 681 1.52 41.17 -39.92
CA PHE A 681 0.10 41.06 -39.56
C PHE A 681 -0.17 41.88 -38.31
N LYS A 682 -1.30 42.59 -38.27
CA LYS A 682 -1.66 43.47 -37.16
C LYS A 682 -2.10 42.74 -35.89
N GLY A 683 -2.60 41.51 -36.01
CA GLY A 683 -3.21 40.76 -34.91
C GLY A 683 -4.70 41.05 -34.77
N ASP A 684 -5.45 40.15 -34.14
CA ASP A 684 -6.90 40.27 -33.93
C ASP A 684 -7.34 40.04 -32.46
N SER A 685 -8.65 40.04 -32.21
CA SER A 685 -9.22 39.94 -30.86
C SER A 685 -9.05 38.58 -30.18
N ASN A 686 -8.69 37.52 -30.92
CA ASN A 686 -8.37 36.19 -30.39
C ASN A 686 -6.87 36.04 -30.04
N ASP A 687 -6.04 37.06 -30.33
CA ASP A 687 -4.65 37.14 -29.83
C ASP A 687 -4.58 37.75 -28.42
N HIS A 688 -5.71 38.23 -27.86
CA HIS A 688 -5.76 39.02 -26.63
C HIS A 688 -5.82 38.15 -25.37
N TRP A 689 -4.71 38.14 -24.61
CA TRP A 689 -4.60 37.45 -23.32
C TRP A 689 -4.43 38.46 -22.18
N ARG A 690 -5.28 38.34 -21.15
CA ARG A 690 -5.13 39.10 -19.90
C ARG A 690 -4.14 38.39 -18.98
N VAL A 691 -3.14 39.12 -18.50
CA VAL A 691 -2.21 38.66 -17.46
C VAL A 691 -2.92 38.74 -16.10
N GLN A 692 -3.04 37.61 -15.40
CA GLN A 692 -3.51 37.55 -14.00
C GLN A 692 -2.41 36.96 -13.13
N ILE A 693 -1.69 37.79 -12.38
CA ILE A 693 -0.69 37.32 -11.42
C ILE A 693 -1.45 36.74 -10.21
N MET A 694 -1.18 35.48 -9.87
CA MET A 694 -1.89 34.73 -8.82
C MET A 694 -1.05 34.62 -7.55
N GLU A 695 0.25 34.38 -7.72
CA GLU A 695 1.23 34.26 -6.64
C GLU A 695 2.45 35.11 -7.01
N GLY A 696 3.04 35.76 -6.01
CA GLY A 696 4.28 36.52 -6.14
C GLY A 696 5.15 36.25 -4.91
N ASP A 697 6.45 36.04 -5.13
CA ASP A 697 7.42 35.76 -4.06
C ASP A 697 7.43 36.87 -3.00
N ALA A 698 7.23 36.48 -1.75
CA ALA A 698 7.14 37.40 -0.62
C ALA A 698 8.47 38.10 -0.28
N SER A 699 9.59 37.60 -0.79
CA SER A 699 10.90 38.25 -0.66
C SER A 699 11.14 39.37 -1.68
N VAL A 700 10.28 39.50 -2.70
CA VAL A 700 10.42 40.47 -3.80
C VAL A 700 9.19 41.38 -3.84
N PRO A 701 9.27 42.61 -3.30
CA PRO A 701 8.19 43.58 -3.35
C PRO A 701 7.71 43.86 -4.78
N GLY A 702 6.40 44.01 -4.96
CA GLY A 702 5.78 44.26 -6.28
C GLY A 702 5.61 43.03 -7.17
N SER A 703 6.12 41.85 -6.79
CA SER A 703 6.01 40.59 -7.57
C SER A 703 4.58 40.09 -7.83
N ARG A 704 3.58 40.67 -7.16
CA ARG A 704 2.14 40.41 -7.31
C ARG A 704 1.42 41.39 -8.24
N ASP A 705 1.99 42.58 -8.42
CA ASP A 705 1.39 43.72 -9.11
C ASP A 705 2.06 43.98 -10.47
N GLN A 706 3.35 43.67 -10.56
CA GLN A 706 4.18 43.69 -11.76
C GLN A 706 4.63 42.27 -12.08
N LEU A 707 4.62 41.92 -13.37
CA LEU A 707 5.07 40.63 -13.86
C LEU A 707 6.61 40.58 -13.80
N MET A 708 7.14 39.60 -13.06
CA MET A 708 8.58 39.38 -12.88
C MET A 708 8.98 37.96 -13.27
N ALA A 709 10.17 37.81 -13.87
CA ALA A 709 10.79 36.52 -14.10
C ALA A 709 11.00 35.77 -12.77
N ILE A 710 10.72 34.47 -12.78
CA ILE A 710 10.82 33.50 -11.67
C ILE A 710 9.89 33.78 -10.47
N TYR A 711 9.78 35.02 -10.00
CA TYR A 711 9.07 35.39 -8.77
C TYR A 711 7.56 35.52 -8.93
N SER A 712 7.04 35.82 -10.14
CA SER A 712 5.60 35.87 -10.41
C SER A 712 5.10 34.58 -11.04
N LYS A 713 4.06 33.98 -10.46
CA LYS A 713 3.23 32.95 -11.12
C LYS A 713 1.92 33.56 -11.57
N PHE A 714 1.61 33.41 -12.85
CA PHE A 714 0.51 34.09 -13.50
C PHE A 714 -0.31 33.15 -14.39
N ARG A 715 -1.53 33.58 -14.73
CA ARG A 715 -2.40 32.94 -15.71
C ARG A 715 -2.51 33.87 -16.91
N LEU A 716 -2.62 33.29 -18.09
CA LEU A 716 -3.03 33.99 -19.30
C LEU A 716 -4.51 33.65 -19.52
N VAL A 717 -5.39 34.64 -19.47
CA VAL A 717 -6.85 34.46 -19.64
C VAL A 717 -7.28 35.12 -20.94
N HIS A 718 -7.75 34.31 -21.89
CA HIS A 718 -8.18 34.78 -23.19
C HIS A 718 -9.39 35.72 -23.06
N VAL A 719 -9.31 36.92 -23.63
CA VAL A 719 -10.30 37.98 -23.40
C VAL A 719 -11.67 37.65 -24.04
N GLY A 720 -11.68 37.20 -25.30
CA GLY A 720 -12.93 36.80 -25.98
C GLY A 720 -13.56 35.53 -25.40
N ARG A 721 -12.82 34.41 -25.43
CA ARG A 721 -13.24 33.07 -24.99
C ARG A 721 -13.42 32.88 -23.48
N ARG A 722 -12.90 33.79 -22.64
CA ARG A 722 -12.95 33.75 -21.15
C ARG A 722 -12.38 32.46 -20.52
N CYS A 723 -11.58 31.73 -21.28
CA CYS A 723 -10.84 30.55 -20.83
C CYS A 723 -9.42 30.92 -20.41
N ALA A 724 -8.77 30.06 -19.62
CA ALA A 724 -7.38 30.23 -19.20
C ALA A 724 -6.46 29.27 -19.96
N LEU A 725 -5.28 29.76 -20.35
CA LEU A 725 -4.23 28.96 -20.98
C LEU A 725 -3.84 27.81 -20.03
N PHE A 726 -4.03 26.59 -20.50
CA PHE A 726 -4.05 25.36 -19.71
C PHE A 726 -3.17 24.30 -20.35
N SER A 727 -2.47 23.53 -19.51
CA SER A 727 -1.82 22.30 -19.96
C SER A 727 -1.96 21.17 -18.93
N ASN A 728 -1.99 19.96 -19.45
CA ASN A 728 -1.92 18.69 -18.71
C ASN A 728 -0.67 17.93 -19.20
N ARG A 729 -0.37 16.73 -18.69
CA ARG A 729 0.74 15.91 -19.24
C ARG A 729 0.32 14.95 -20.36
N ARG A 730 -0.75 15.27 -21.12
CA ARG A 730 -1.06 14.50 -22.34
C ARG A 730 -0.04 14.84 -23.41
N LYS A 731 0.42 13.80 -24.11
CA LYS A 731 1.09 13.96 -25.40
C LYS A 731 0.07 14.18 -26.51
N LEU A 732 0.45 14.96 -27.51
CA LEU A 732 -0.16 15.02 -28.82
C LEU A 732 0.26 13.79 -29.66
N PRO A 733 -0.38 13.52 -30.82
CA PRO A 733 0.00 12.40 -31.69
C PRO A 733 1.38 12.60 -32.36
N LYS A 734 1.81 11.60 -33.14
CA LYS A 734 3.12 11.60 -33.82
C LYS A 734 3.34 12.77 -34.79
N TRP A 735 2.29 13.26 -35.45
CA TRP A 735 2.35 14.46 -36.31
C TRP A 735 2.61 15.78 -35.55
N ALA A 736 2.54 15.74 -34.22
CA ALA A 736 2.94 16.80 -33.30
C ALA A 736 4.15 16.41 -32.44
N HIS A 737 5.01 15.53 -32.98
CA HIS A 737 6.30 15.12 -32.40
C HIS A 737 6.18 14.54 -30.98
N GLU A 738 5.01 14.02 -30.61
CA GLU A 738 4.65 13.58 -29.26
C GLU A 738 4.90 14.61 -28.14
N GLN A 739 4.89 15.91 -28.48
CA GLN A 739 4.98 17.02 -27.54
C GLN A 739 3.70 17.16 -26.70
N VAL A 740 3.72 17.98 -25.65
CA VAL A 740 2.62 18.03 -24.67
C VAL A 740 1.53 19.05 -25.04
N GLU A 741 0.26 18.69 -24.85
CA GLU A 741 -0.92 19.47 -25.27
C GLU A 741 -1.06 20.81 -24.50
N VAL A 742 -1.35 21.88 -25.25
CA VAL A 742 -1.75 23.20 -24.72
C VAL A 742 -3.14 23.54 -25.25
N THR A 743 -4.02 24.05 -24.38
CA THR A 743 -5.42 24.39 -24.69
C THR A 743 -5.84 25.64 -23.94
N CYS A 744 -7.01 26.19 -24.26
CA CYS A 744 -7.65 27.22 -23.46
C CYS A 744 -8.88 26.62 -22.77
N MET A 745 -8.84 26.50 -21.43
CA MET A 745 -9.88 25.81 -20.64
C MET A 745 -10.73 26.79 -19.83
N GLN A 746 -12.07 26.71 -19.98
CA GLN A 746 -13.02 27.41 -19.12
C GLN A 746 -13.09 26.73 -17.74
N SER A 747 -13.27 27.51 -16.67
CA SER A 747 -13.36 27.01 -15.28
C SER A 747 -12.20 26.10 -14.85
N ALA A 748 -11.02 26.30 -15.42
CA ALA A 748 -9.83 25.48 -15.21
C ALA A 748 -9.33 25.51 -13.75
N LYS A 749 -8.87 24.34 -13.26
CA LYS A 749 -8.20 24.23 -11.95
C LYS A 749 -6.93 25.07 -11.93
N VAL A 750 -6.89 26.08 -11.06
CA VAL A 750 -5.84 27.14 -11.04
C VAL A 750 -4.41 26.60 -11.27
N PRO A 751 -3.91 25.56 -10.56
CA PRO A 751 -2.55 25.07 -10.77
C PRO A 751 -2.23 24.70 -12.23
N LYS A 752 -3.13 24.02 -12.94
CA LYS A 752 -2.95 23.63 -14.36
C LYS A 752 -3.13 24.81 -15.35
N THR A 753 -3.08 26.04 -14.83
CA THR A 753 -3.06 27.30 -15.60
C THR A 753 -2.04 28.30 -15.05
N LEU A 754 -1.16 27.87 -14.15
CA LEU A 754 -0.06 28.69 -13.64
C LEU A 754 1.15 28.57 -14.57
N TRP A 755 1.62 29.73 -15.02
CA TRP A 755 2.78 29.93 -15.86
C TRP A 755 3.78 30.81 -15.13
N ARG A 756 5.06 30.67 -15.48
CA ARG A 756 6.18 31.39 -14.90
C ARG A 756 7.16 31.74 -16.01
N ILE A 757 7.67 32.97 -16.03
CA ILE A 757 8.73 33.35 -16.97
C ILE A 757 10.07 32.87 -16.42
N GLU A 758 10.80 32.08 -17.21
CA GLU A 758 12.09 31.49 -16.84
C GLU A 758 13.28 32.19 -17.52
N SER A 759 13.05 32.89 -18.63
CA SER A 759 14.07 33.75 -19.24
C SER A 759 13.42 34.99 -19.84
N ASN A 760 14.11 36.11 -19.75
CA ASN A 760 13.71 37.43 -20.20
C ASN A 760 14.90 38.09 -20.91
N ILE A 761 14.74 38.52 -22.16
CA ILE A 761 15.77 39.16 -22.97
C ILE A 761 15.17 40.40 -23.65
N HIS A 762 15.75 41.57 -23.41
CA HIS A 762 15.37 42.85 -24.02
C HIS A 762 16.65 43.60 -24.39
N ALA A 763 16.65 44.37 -25.47
CA ALA A 763 17.84 45.14 -25.87
C ALA A 763 18.12 46.28 -24.88
N ASP A 764 17.08 47.06 -24.56
CA ASP A 764 17.17 48.31 -23.80
C ASP A 764 17.21 48.14 -22.27
N ILE A 765 17.27 46.90 -21.76
CA ILE A 765 17.44 46.67 -20.31
C ILE A 765 18.87 47.05 -19.90
N PRO A 766 19.08 47.96 -18.92
CA PRO A 766 20.42 48.34 -18.48
C PRO A 766 21.21 47.16 -17.92
N ALA A 767 22.53 47.13 -18.15
CA ALA A 767 23.41 46.05 -17.69
C ALA A 767 23.43 45.87 -16.14
N GLY A 768 23.10 46.92 -15.39
CA GLY A 768 22.95 46.89 -13.93
C GLY A 768 21.53 46.58 -13.42
N ALA A 769 20.62 46.14 -14.29
CA ALA A 769 19.24 45.81 -13.89
C ALA A 769 19.19 44.63 -12.91
N PRO A 770 18.22 44.62 -11.97
CA PRO A 770 18.08 43.54 -11.00
C PRO A 770 17.83 42.20 -11.71
N LEU A 771 18.60 41.18 -11.32
CA LEU A 771 18.46 39.83 -11.85
C LEU A 771 17.52 38.99 -10.96
N ALA A 772 16.86 38.02 -11.58
CA ALA A 772 16.10 36.97 -10.95
C ALA A 772 16.85 35.64 -11.06
N GLU A 773 16.73 34.83 -10.01
CA GLU A 773 17.27 33.47 -9.92
C GLU A 773 16.33 32.55 -9.11
N TYR A 774 16.42 31.25 -9.36
CA TYR A 774 15.68 30.26 -8.57
C TYR A 774 16.35 30.04 -7.21
N ARG A 775 15.62 30.27 -6.13
CA ARG A 775 16.10 29.96 -4.78
C ARG A 775 16.48 28.48 -4.68
N ARG A 776 17.69 28.19 -4.17
CA ARG A 776 18.13 26.84 -3.82
C ARG A 776 17.40 26.34 -2.55
N PRO A 777 16.58 25.27 -2.61
CA PRO A 777 15.91 24.72 -1.45
C PRO A 777 16.88 23.99 -0.50
N GLY A 778 16.70 24.20 0.80
CA GLY A 778 17.38 23.41 1.83
C GLY A 778 16.82 21.99 1.97
N LEU A 779 17.52 21.12 2.71
CA LEU A 779 17.21 19.69 2.86
C LEU A 779 15.71 19.40 3.08
N VAL A 780 15.08 20.05 4.05
CA VAL A 780 13.67 19.78 4.40
C VAL A 780 12.72 20.05 3.22
N ALA A 781 12.97 21.13 2.45
CA ALA A 781 12.17 21.43 1.26
C ALA A 781 12.40 20.37 0.16
N LYS A 782 13.66 19.99 -0.11
CA LYS A 782 13.98 18.90 -1.05
C LYS A 782 13.35 17.55 -0.65
N VAL A 783 13.30 17.23 0.65
CA VAL A 783 12.66 16.01 1.16
C VAL A 783 11.15 16.06 1.03
N LEU A 784 10.50 17.17 1.38
CA LEU A 784 9.05 17.33 1.26
C LEU A 784 8.60 17.25 -0.19
N GLU A 785 9.33 17.92 -1.10
CA GLU A 785 9.09 17.85 -2.54
C GLU A 785 9.26 16.43 -3.08
N ALA A 786 10.41 15.80 -2.86
CA ALA A 786 10.65 14.43 -3.29
C ALA A 786 9.59 13.47 -2.72
N THR A 787 9.25 13.58 -1.45
CA THR A 787 8.19 12.79 -0.78
C THR A 787 6.81 13.02 -1.41
N ALA A 788 6.47 14.25 -1.79
CA ALA A 788 5.22 14.56 -2.46
C ALA A 788 5.15 13.96 -3.88
N VAL A 789 6.25 14.02 -4.64
CA VAL A 789 6.37 13.34 -5.95
C VAL A 789 6.28 11.82 -5.79
N MET A 790 7.01 11.24 -4.83
CA MET A 790 6.96 9.81 -4.50
C MET A 790 5.53 9.36 -4.20
N TRP A 791 4.78 10.13 -3.40
CA TRP A 791 3.40 9.81 -3.05
C TRP A 791 2.49 9.86 -4.27
N ARG A 792 2.60 10.93 -5.06
CA ARG A 792 1.81 11.18 -6.26
C ARG A 792 2.00 10.09 -7.32
N VAL A 793 3.23 9.63 -7.56
CA VAL A 793 3.51 8.54 -8.51
C VAL A 793 3.11 7.17 -7.93
N ASN A 794 3.45 6.87 -6.67
CA ASN A 794 3.16 5.58 -6.03
C ASN A 794 1.65 5.30 -5.89
N ASN A 795 0.87 6.30 -5.46
CA ASN A 795 -0.60 6.20 -5.41
C ASN A 795 -1.21 5.88 -6.78
N GLY A 796 -0.53 6.30 -7.85
CA GLY A 796 -0.99 6.15 -9.21
C GLY A 796 -0.61 4.85 -9.91
N LEU A 797 0.16 3.95 -9.28
CA LEU A 797 0.65 2.69 -9.86
C LEU A 797 -0.49 1.68 -10.13
N THR A 798 -1.34 1.98 -11.10
CA THR A 798 -2.63 1.32 -11.37
C THR A 798 -2.62 0.39 -12.59
N LYS A 799 -1.53 0.39 -13.38
CA LYS A 799 -1.30 -0.60 -14.45
C LYS A 799 -1.36 -2.02 -13.87
N SER A 800 -2.10 -2.92 -14.51
CA SER A 800 -2.16 -4.34 -14.13
C SER A 800 -0.91 -5.09 -14.57
N HIS A 801 -0.30 -5.88 -13.68
CA HIS A 801 0.82 -6.77 -14.01
C HIS A 801 0.36 -8.25 -14.07
N PRO A 802 0.83 -9.10 -15.01
CA PRO A 802 0.38 -10.50 -15.12
C PRO A 802 0.63 -11.36 -13.86
N TYR A 803 1.61 -10.99 -13.03
CA TYR A 803 1.89 -11.62 -11.73
C TYR A 803 1.46 -10.76 -10.52
N GLU A 804 0.58 -9.79 -10.72
CA GLU A 804 -0.08 -9.07 -9.62
C GLU A 804 -0.87 -10.06 -8.73
N SER A 805 -0.91 -9.81 -7.41
CA SER A 805 -1.68 -10.58 -6.44
C SER A 805 -2.28 -9.68 -5.37
N ARG A 806 -3.47 -10.03 -4.89
CA ARG A 806 -4.26 -9.17 -3.99
C ARG A 806 -4.21 -9.65 -2.53
N PRO A 807 -4.32 -8.75 -1.53
CA PRO A 807 -4.04 -9.07 -0.13
C PRO A 807 -4.78 -10.28 0.45
N HIS A 808 -6.02 -10.52 0.00
CA HIS A 808 -6.82 -11.66 0.43
C HIS A 808 -6.28 -13.04 -0.04
N THR A 809 -5.38 -13.09 -1.01
CA THR A 809 -4.79 -14.35 -1.52
C THR A 809 -3.51 -14.75 -0.79
N TRP A 810 -2.81 -13.80 -0.16
CA TRP A 810 -1.46 -14.02 0.37
C TRP A 810 -1.41 -15.00 1.55
N PRO A 811 -2.25 -14.92 2.61
CA PRO A 811 -2.18 -15.87 3.73
C PRO A 811 -2.48 -17.32 3.34
N TRP A 812 -3.18 -17.53 2.23
CA TRP A 812 -3.50 -18.86 1.69
C TRP A 812 -2.43 -19.40 0.72
N LEU A 813 -1.45 -18.57 0.33
CA LEU A 813 -0.44 -18.87 -0.68
C LEU A 813 -1.05 -19.33 -2.03
N ARG A 814 -2.15 -18.72 -2.48
CA ARG A 814 -2.88 -19.20 -3.68
C ARG A 814 -2.07 -19.16 -4.99
N ARG A 815 -1.19 -18.16 -5.15
CA ARG A 815 -0.34 -17.96 -6.34
C ARG A 815 0.95 -17.26 -5.90
N GLY A 816 2.08 -17.65 -6.47
CA GLY A 816 3.37 -16.99 -6.29
C GLY A 816 3.63 -15.92 -7.35
N MET A 817 4.90 -15.70 -7.67
CA MET A 817 5.33 -14.68 -8.63
C MET A 817 6.59 -15.15 -9.38
N ALA A 818 6.56 -15.22 -10.71
CA ALA A 818 7.73 -15.56 -11.51
C ALA A 818 8.76 -14.41 -11.50
N PHE A 819 10.04 -14.75 -11.33
CA PHE A 819 11.14 -13.79 -11.24
C PHE A 819 12.13 -13.92 -12.41
N TRP A 820 12.39 -15.12 -12.91
CA TRP A 820 13.30 -15.37 -14.03
C TRP A 820 13.06 -16.77 -14.61
N GLY A 821 13.44 -17.00 -15.86
CA GLY A 821 13.59 -18.34 -16.40
C GLY A 821 14.35 -18.39 -17.71
N SER A 822 15.38 -19.24 -17.77
CA SER A 822 16.17 -19.59 -18.96
C SER A 822 16.69 -21.03 -18.79
N ASP A 823 17.24 -21.64 -19.84
CA ASP A 823 18.09 -22.84 -19.75
C ASP A 823 17.48 -24.02 -18.97
N ASN A 824 16.18 -24.25 -19.20
CA ASN A 824 15.36 -25.27 -18.54
C ASN A 824 15.27 -25.11 -16.99
N ARG A 825 15.32 -23.86 -16.52
CA ARG A 825 15.26 -23.47 -15.09
C ARG A 825 14.33 -22.26 -14.90
N SER A 826 13.88 -22.03 -13.68
CA SER A 826 13.12 -20.83 -13.31
C SER A 826 13.37 -20.41 -11.85
N ILE A 827 13.22 -19.12 -11.56
CA ILE A 827 13.02 -18.61 -10.20
C ILE A 827 11.57 -18.18 -10.08
N TYR A 828 10.89 -18.64 -9.03
CA TYR A 828 9.50 -18.31 -8.74
C TYR A 828 9.30 -18.18 -7.24
N LEU A 829 8.87 -16.99 -6.78
CA LEU A 829 8.62 -16.67 -5.39
C LEU A 829 7.40 -17.45 -4.88
N LEU A 830 7.65 -18.55 -4.17
CA LEU A 830 6.67 -19.37 -3.47
C LEU A 830 7.17 -19.66 -2.05
N GLY A 831 6.27 -19.72 -1.08
CA GLY A 831 6.61 -20.00 0.31
C GLY A 831 6.60 -21.49 0.67
N THR A 832 7.18 -21.84 1.82
CA THR A 832 7.14 -23.21 2.35
C THR A 832 5.76 -23.47 2.97
N ALA A 833 4.80 -23.96 2.17
CA ALA A 833 3.37 -24.04 2.49
C ALA A 833 3.00 -24.47 3.94
N PRO A 834 3.61 -25.52 4.56
CA PRO A 834 3.34 -25.87 5.96
C PRO A 834 3.66 -24.74 6.95
N VAL A 835 4.78 -24.02 6.77
CA VAL A 835 5.14 -22.86 7.60
C VAL A 835 4.10 -21.75 7.44
N TRP A 836 3.69 -21.51 6.21
CA TRP A 836 2.75 -20.47 5.82
C TRP A 836 1.32 -20.72 6.37
N TRP A 837 0.83 -21.95 6.28
CA TRP A 837 -0.50 -22.31 6.76
C TRP A 837 -0.56 -22.52 8.27
N LEU A 838 0.46 -23.14 8.89
CA LEU A 838 0.52 -23.28 10.36
C LEU A 838 0.66 -21.92 11.06
N SER A 839 1.37 -20.97 10.45
CA SER A 839 1.44 -19.60 10.98
C SER A 839 0.12 -18.83 10.87
N LEU A 840 -0.62 -18.97 9.76
CA LEU A 840 -2.00 -18.46 9.67
C LEU A 840 -2.92 -19.10 10.70
N VAL A 841 -2.89 -20.44 10.84
CA VAL A 841 -3.68 -21.18 11.84
C VAL A 841 -3.36 -20.71 13.26
N SER A 842 -2.09 -20.41 13.56
CA SER A 842 -1.70 -19.86 14.86
C SER A 842 -2.29 -18.48 15.16
N VAL A 843 -2.38 -17.60 14.15
CA VAL A 843 -3.00 -16.28 14.29
C VAL A 843 -4.51 -16.42 14.55
N VAL A 844 -5.18 -17.30 13.80
CA VAL A 844 -6.62 -17.59 14.01
C VAL A 844 -6.86 -18.21 15.39
N LEU A 845 -6.06 -19.19 15.79
CA LEU A 845 -6.14 -19.84 17.10
C LEU A 845 -5.93 -18.85 18.25
N PHE A 846 -4.98 -17.91 18.11
CA PHE A 846 -4.79 -16.85 19.10
C PHE A 846 -6.05 -15.99 19.25
N VAL A 847 -6.63 -15.49 18.15
CA VAL A 847 -7.84 -14.65 18.19
C VAL A 847 -9.01 -15.40 18.82
N VAL A 848 -9.26 -16.65 18.41
CA VAL A 848 -10.32 -17.49 18.99
C VAL A 848 -10.09 -17.72 20.49
N LEU A 849 -8.86 -18.04 20.89
CA LEU A 849 -8.52 -18.27 22.30
C LEU A 849 -8.67 -17.00 23.15
N GLN A 850 -8.28 -15.83 22.64
CA GLN A 850 -8.48 -14.56 23.36
C GLN A 850 -9.97 -14.22 23.50
N VAL A 851 -10.79 -14.44 22.47
CA VAL A 851 -12.25 -14.23 22.54
C VAL A 851 -12.90 -15.19 23.56
N VAL A 852 -12.50 -16.47 23.58
CA VAL A 852 -13.00 -17.44 24.56
C VAL A 852 -12.56 -17.08 25.99
N LEU A 853 -11.29 -16.72 26.20
CA LEU A 853 -10.78 -16.29 27.50
C LEU A 853 -11.42 -14.97 27.99
N PHE A 854 -11.75 -14.04 27.08
CA PHE A 854 -12.50 -12.83 27.38
C PHE A 854 -13.92 -13.16 27.85
N LEU A 855 -14.69 -13.91 27.06
CA LEU A 855 -16.07 -14.30 27.41
C LEU A 855 -16.13 -15.10 28.72
N ARG A 856 -15.11 -15.92 28.99
CA ARG A 856 -14.96 -16.61 30.27
C ARG A 856 -14.61 -15.67 31.43
N SER A 857 -13.71 -14.69 31.23
CA SER A 857 -13.46 -13.62 32.21
C SER A 857 -14.71 -12.81 32.55
N CYS A 858 -15.53 -12.44 31.56
CA CYS A 858 -16.81 -11.76 31.79
C CYS A 858 -17.82 -12.59 32.59
N ARG A 859 -17.73 -13.92 32.52
CA ARG A 859 -18.53 -14.87 33.32
C ARG A 859 -17.86 -15.26 34.64
N GLY A 860 -16.80 -14.55 35.06
CA GLY A 860 -16.12 -14.73 36.34
C GLY A 860 -15.08 -15.85 36.40
N PHE A 861 -14.75 -16.50 35.27
CA PHE A 861 -13.74 -17.57 35.26
C PHE A 861 -12.31 -17.01 35.25
N ASN A 862 -11.55 -17.30 36.30
CA ASN A 862 -10.15 -16.93 36.45
C ASN A 862 -9.19 -17.92 35.78
N ASP A 863 -9.35 -18.13 34.47
CA ASP A 863 -8.47 -19.02 33.69
C ASP A 863 -7.01 -18.54 33.71
N ARG A 864 -6.09 -19.36 34.19
CA ARG A 864 -4.65 -19.03 34.31
C ARG A 864 -3.79 -19.46 33.11
N LEU A 865 -4.38 -20.16 32.12
CA LEU A 865 -3.71 -20.69 30.91
C LEU A 865 -2.30 -21.27 31.20
N MET A 866 -2.23 -22.30 32.04
CA MET A 866 -0.99 -22.96 32.49
C MET A 866 0.05 -22.04 33.17
N GLY A 867 -0.39 -20.93 33.79
CA GLY A 867 0.49 -19.92 34.37
C GLY A 867 1.19 -19.04 33.30
N ALA A 868 0.64 -18.97 32.09
CA ALA A 868 1.24 -18.26 30.96
C ALA A 868 0.27 -17.28 30.26
N ARG A 869 -0.96 -17.09 30.77
CA ARG A 869 -2.02 -16.27 30.12
C ARG A 869 -1.54 -14.89 29.69
N GLU A 870 -0.97 -14.13 30.61
CA GLU A 870 -0.56 -12.73 30.39
C GLU A 870 0.60 -12.64 29.41
N ARG A 871 1.74 -13.31 29.69
CA ARG A 871 2.88 -13.36 28.76
C ARG A 871 2.45 -13.79 27.35
N TYR A 872 1.58 -14.79 27.21
CA TYR A 872 1.10 -15.25 25.90
C TYR A 872 0.19 -14.23 25.21
N ALA A 873 -0.71 -13.58 25.96
CA ALA A 873 -1.52 -12.47 25.46
C ALA A 873 -0.66 -11.27 25.03
N ASP A 874 0.41 -10.98 25.76
CA ASP A 874 1.33 -9.88 25.46
C ASP A 874 2.27 -10.20 24.29
N SER A 875 2.98 -11.33 24.32
CA SER A 875 3.95 -11.68 23.28
C SER A 875 3.26 -11.98 21.94
N VAL A 876 2.24 -12.83 21.92
CA VAL A 876 1.53 -13.17 20.68
C VAL A 876 0.54 -12.08 20.30
N GLY A 877 -0.02 -11.34 21.25
CA GLY A 877 -0.84 -10.16 20.94
C GLY A 877 -0.04 -9.08 20.22
N PHE A 878 1.18 -8.79 20.65
CA PHE A 878 2.07 -7.86 19.93
C PHE A 878 2.36 -8.32 18.50
N LEU A 879 2.69 -9.61 18.33
CA LEU A 879 3.00 -10.20 17.02
C LEU A 879 1.77 -10.25 16.09
N VAL A 880 0.58 -10.52 16.63
CA VAL A 880 -0.69 -10.51 15.88
C VAL A 880 -1.13 -9.09 15.52
N VAL A 881 -0.98 -8.11 16.43
CA VAL A 881 -1.16 -6.68 16.12
C VAL A 881 -0.24 -6.27 14.98
N GLY A 882 1.04 -6.65 15.05
CA GLY A 882 2.01 -6.41 13.99
C GLY A 882 1.63 -7.07 12.67
N TRP A 883 1.19 -8.33 12.69
CA TRP A 883 0.72 -9.04 11.50
C TRP A 883 -0.47 -8.34 10.84
N VAL A 884 -1.48 -7.95 11.64
CA VAL A 884 -2.64 -7.18 11.17
C VAL A 884 -2.19 -5.87 10.52
N LEU A 885 -1.32 -5.09 11.19
CA LEU A 885 -0.86 -3.80 10.68
C LEU A 885 0.04 -3.92 9.44
N HIS A 886 0.76 -5.02 9.25
CA HIS A 886 1.57 -5.28 8.04
C HIS A 886 0.78 -5.97 6.92
N TRP A 887 -0.52 -6.26 7.09
CA TRP A 887 -1.36 -6.93 6.08
C TRP A 887 -2.61 -6.13 5.70
N VAL A 888 -3.38 -5.66 6.68
CA VAL A 888 -4.67 -4.98 6.46
C VAL A 888 -4.57 -3.68 5.65
N PRO A 889 -3.58 -2.79 5.84
CA PRO A 889 -3.51 -1.55 5.07
C PRO A 889 -3.40 -1.75 3.55
N PHE A 890 -2.88 -2.90 3.08
CA PHE A 890 -2.83 -3.20 1.65
C PHE A 890 -4.22 -3.39 1.02
N PHE A 891 -5.26 -3.71 1.79
CA PHE A 891 -6.64 -3.73 1.29
C PHE A 891 -7.18 -2.33 0.93
N LEU A 892 -6.59 -1.27 1.49
CA LEU A 892 -6.95 0.12 1.24
C LEU A 892 -6.17 0.72 0.05
N MET A 893 -5.24 -0.03 -0.54
CA MET A 893 -4.35 0.46 -1.61
C MET A 893 -4.88 0.12 -3.00
N GLY A 894 -5.38 1.13 -3.72
CA GLY A 894 -5.89 1.03 -5.10
C GLY A 894 -4.83 0.83 -6.20
N ARG A 895 -3.62 0.36 -5.86
CA ARG A 895 -2.46 0.20 -6.77
C ARG A 895 -2.14 -1.29 -7.03
N GLN A 896 -1.17 -1.57 -7.90
CA GLN A 896 -0.60 -2.91 -8.12
C GLN A 896 0.11 -3.42 -6.86
N LEU A 897 -0.03 -4.70 -6.56
CA LEU A 897 0.52 -5.36 -5.38
C LEU A 897 1.02 -6.77 -5.71
N PHE A 898 1.95 -7.26 -4.89
CA PHE A 898 2.71 -8.49 -5.14
C PHE A 898 2.95 -9.27 -3.84
N LEU A 899 3.10 -10.60 -3.92
CA LEU A 899 3.23 -11.49 -2.76
C LEU A 899 4.37 -11.09 -1.80
N HIS A 900 5.46 -10.51 -2.32
CA HIS A 900 6.58 -10.02 -1.49
C HIS A 900 6.17 -8.98 -0.44
N HIS A 901 5.06 -8.25 -0.65
CA HIS A 901 4.53 -7.27 0.32
C HIS A 901 4.06 -7.93 1.63
N TYR A 902 3.74 -9.23 1.62
CA TYR A 902 3.32 -9.98 2.81
C TYR A 902 4.50 -10.48 3.68
N LEU A 903 5.74 -10.44 3.19
CA LEU A 903 6.88 -11.06 3.89
C LEU A 903 7.17 -10.52 5.31
N PRO A 904 7.03 -9.20 5.59
CA PRO A 904 7.12 -8.68 6.97
C PRO A 904 6.02 -9.27 7.89
N ALA A 905 4.80 -9.41 7.38
CA ALA A 905 3.70 -10.04 8.12
C ALA A 905 3.96 -11.55 8.32
N LEU A 906 4.35 -12.28 7.28
CA LEU A 906 4.70 -13.70 7.36
C LEU A 906 5.72 -13.98 8.49
N TRP A 907 6.77 -13.16 8.60
CA TRP A 907 7.76 -13.32 9.66
C TRP A 907 7.15 -13.16 11.07
N LEU A 908 6.30 -12.16 11.28
CA LEU A 908 5.56 -11.97 12.53
C LEU A 908 4.60 -13.14 12.83
N ALA A 909 4.00 -13.75 11.81
CA ALA A 909 3.18 -14.94 11.97
C ALA A 909 4.00 -16.19 12.33
N ILE A 910 5.22 -16.35 11.80
CA ILE A 910 6.15 -17.44 12.18
C ILE A 910 6.60 -17.30 13.64
N LEU A 911 6.84 -16.07 14.11
CA LEU A 911 7.07 -15.80 15.53
C LEU A 911 5.84 -16.19 16.38
N ALA A 912 4.63 -15.76 15.98
CA ALA A 912 3.39 -16.07 16.68
C ALA A 912 3.12 -17.59 16.77
N PHE A 913 3.44 -18.34 15.71
CA PHE A 913 3.38 -19.80 15.69
C PHE A 913 4.39 -20.44 16.63
N SER A 914 5.64 -19.98 16.63
CA SER A 914 6.69 -20.51 17.51
C SER A 914 6.34 -20.29 19.00
N ALA A 915 5.79 -19.11 19.32
CA ALA A 915 5.28 -18.77 20.64
C ALA A 915 4.03 -19.58 21.05
N THR A 916 3.18 -19.96 20.09
CA THR A 916 1.98 -20.79 20.34
C THR A 916 2.33 -22.27 20.47
N LEU A 917 3.28 -22.77 19.69
CA LEU A 917 3.86 -24.11 19.85
C LEU A 917 4.51 -24.26 21.23
N ASP A 918 5.18 -23.22 21.73
CA ASP A 918 5.74 -23.20 23.08
C ASP A 918 4.68 -23.41 24.17
N LEU A 919 3.52 -22.75 24.03
CA LEU A 919 2.37 -22.90 24.93
C LEU A 919 1.74 -24.30 24.82
N LEU A 920 1.40 -24.75 23.61
CA LEU A 920 0.71 -26.02 23.37
C LEU A 920 1.54 -27.23 23.85
N THR A 921 2.86 -27.18 23.67
CA THR A 921 3.78 -28.23 24.11
C THR A 921 4.28 -28.06 25.54
N ARG A 922 3.88 -27.01 26.28
CA ARG A 922 4.42 -26.65 27.61
C ARG A 922 4.27 -27.74 28.67
N ARG A 923 3.22 -28.56 28.57
CA ARG A 923 2.93 -29.69 29.48
C ARG A 923 3.44 -31.05 28.98
N MET A 924 4.01 -31.12 27.77
CA MET A 924 4.50 -32.39 27.22
C MET A 924 5.81 -32.82 27.89
N ARG A 925 5.98 -34.13 28.14
CA ARG A 925 7.27 -34.70 28.58
C ARG A 925 8.36 -34.31 27.58
N ARG A 926 9.54 -33.88 28.05
CA ARG A 926 10.62 -33.29 27.22
C ARG A 926 10.97 -34.12 25.97
N ARG A 927 11.05 -35.45 26.09
CA ARG A 927 11.27 -36.36 24.95
C ARG A 927 10.17 -36.22 23.88
N VAL A 928 8.89 -36.25 24.29
CA VAL A 928 7.74 -36.10 23.38
C VAL A 928 7.72 -34.72 22.73
N ARG A 929 7.97 -33.65 23.49
CA ARG A 929 8.08 -32.27 22.97
C ARG A 929 9.16 -32.16 21.88
N HIS A 930 10.36 -32.67 22.15
CA HIS A 930 11.45 -32.69 21.17
C HIS A 930 11.10 -33.52 19.92
N ILE A 931 10.45 -34.68 20.08
CA ILE A 931 10.00 -35.53 18.96
C ILE A 931 8.96 -34.78 18.09
N THR A 932 7.94 -34.18 18.70
CA THR A 932 6.91 -33.39 17.99
C THR A 932 7.53 -32.22 17.20
N MET A 933 8.46 -31.48 17.83
CA MET A 933 9.20 -30.40 17.17
C MET A 933 10.12 -30.93 16.05
N GLY A 934 10.75 -32.09 16.23
CA GLY A 934 11.59 -32.74 15.22
C GLY A 934 10.80 -33.21 14.00
N ILE A 935 9.62 -33.78 14.19
CA ILE A 935 8.71 -34.19 13.11
C ILE A 935 8.24 -32.96 12.32
N LEU A 936 7.83 -31.88 13.02
CA LEU A 936 7.48 -30.61 12.39
C LEU A 936 8.62 -30.06 11.52
N LEU A 937 9.84 -30.01 12.07
CA LEU A 937 11.02 -29.56 11.34
C LEU A 937 11.35 -30.48 10.16
N LEU A 938 11.21 -31.80 10.28
CA LEU A 938 11.43 -32.75 9.18
C LEU A 938 10.44 -32.54 8.03
N VAL A 939 9.16 -32.31 8.33
CA VAL A 939 8.14 -31.96 7.32
C VAL A 939 8.49 -30.64 6.63
N VAL A 940 8.88 -29.62 7.40
CA VAL A 940 9.29 -28.31 6.85
C VAL A 940 10.55 -28.42 5.99
N ILE A 941 11.58 -29.16 6.43
CA ILE A 941 12.84 -29.35 5.68
C ILE A 941 12.61 -30.16 4.40
N ARG A 942 11.82 -31.24 4.45
CA ARG A 942 11.43 -32.00 3.24
C ARG A 942 10.70 -31.10 2.23
N THR A 943 9.73 -30.34 2.71
CA THR A 943 8.93 -29.44 1.88
C THR A 943 9.78 -28.27 1.34
N TYR A 944 10.73 -27.79 2.14
CA TYR A 944 11.70 -26.79 1.75
C TYR A 944 12.53 -27.26 0.55
N PHE A 945 13.15 -28.44 0.64
CA PHE A 945 13.97 -28.98 -0.45
C PHE A 945 13.14 -29.21 -1.71
N GLN A 946 11.88 -29.65 -1.58
CA GLN A 946 10.96 -29.82 -2.71
C GLN A 946 10.75 -28.52 -3.52
N TYR A 947 10.65 -27.35 -2.88
CA TYR A 947 10.51 -26.06 -3.59
C TYR A 947 11.83 -25.31 -3.81
N SER A 948 12.94 -25.77 -3.22
CA SER A 948 14.25 -25.08 -3.30
C SER A 948 14.75 -24.88 -4.73
N HIS A 949 14.31 -25.72 -5.67
CA HIS A 949 14.56 -25.55 -7.11
C HIS A 949 14.05 -24.19 -7.64
N LEU A 950 12.88 -23.74 -7.17
CA LEU A 950 12.27 -22.45 -7.54
C LEU A 950 12.92 -21.25 -6.82
N ALA A 951 13.61 -21.47 -5.71
CA ALA A 951 14.30 -20.43 -4.95
C ALA A 951 15.75 -20.20 -5.43
N TYR A 952 16.43 -21.28 -5.81
CA TYR A 952 17.83 -21.24 -6.28
C TYR A 952 17.97 -21.15 -7.80
N GLY A 953 16.91 -21.42 -8.58
CA GLY A 953 16.97 -21.49 -10.04
C GLY A 953 17.77 -22.70 -10.55
N THR A 954 17.70 -23.84 -9.88
CA THR A 954 18.42 -25.06 -10.25
C THR A 954 17.64 -25.95 -11.23
N PRO A 955 18.31 -26.87 -11.94
CA PRO A 955 17.62 -27.92 -12.70
C PRO A 955 16.66 -28.73 -11.84
N TRP A 956 15.56 -29.17 -12.43
CA TRP A 956 14.52 -30.00 -11.83
C TRP A 956 13.92 -30.90 -12.90
N THR A 957 13.13 -31.91 -12.52
CA THR A 957 12.38 -32.75 -13.47
C THR A 957 10.97 -32.20 -13.67
N ARG A 958 10.43 -32.35 -14.88
CA ARG A 958 9.06 -31.91 -15.22
C ARG A 958 8.03 -32.72 -14.45
N GLN A 959 8.23 -34.02 -14.27
CA GLN A 959 7.42 -34.88 -13.39
C GLN A 959 7.50 -34.44 -11.92
N GLY A 960 8.68 -34.04 -11.43
CA GLY A 960 8.88 -33.53 -10.07
C GLY A 960 8.17 -32.20 -9.83
N CYS A 961 8.31 -31.25 -10.75
CA CYS A 961 7.62 -29.97 -10.75
C CYS A 961 6.09 -30.12 -10.84
N ARG A 962 5.59 -31.05 -11.68
CA ARG A 962 4.14 -31.32 -11.75
C ARG A 962 3.62 -31.89 -10.43
N ARG A 963 4.35 -32.82 -9.80
CA ARG A 963 4.01 -33.41 -8.49
C ARG A 963 4.12 -32.43 -7.31
N SER A 964 4.78 -31.28 -7.44
CA SER A 964 4.87 -30.29 -6.37
C SER A 964 3.70 -29.29 -6.34
N LYS A 965 2.78 -29.33 -7.30
CA LYS A 965 1.62 -28.42 -7.33
C LYS A 965 0.51 -28.85 -6.36
N LEU A 966 0.65 -28.47 -5.09
CA LEU A 966 -0.35 -28.74 -4.04
C LEU A 966 -1.69 -28.00 -4.28
N LEU A 967 -1.65 -26.84 -4.93
CA LEU A 967 -2.84 -26.09 -5.34
C LEU A 967 -2.86 -25.96 -6.86
N GLY A 968 -4.02 -26.20 -7.49
CA GLY A 968 -4.20 -26.02 -8.94
C GLY A 968 -4.00 -24.58 -9.43
N SER A 969 -4.01 -23.60 -8.52
CA SER A 969 -3.70 -22.19 -8.79
C SER A 969 -2.20 -21.84 -8.75
N TRP A 970 -1.31 -22.82 -8.53
CA TRP A 970 0.14 -22.62 -8.63
C TRP A 970 0.59 -22.75 -10.10
N ASP A 971 0.94 -21.62 -10.70
CA ASP A 971 1.11 -21.46 -12.15
C ASP A 971 2.57 -21.50 -12.64
N TYR A 972 3.54 -21.85 -11.79
CA TYR A 972 4.94 -22.01 -12.24
C TYR A 972 5.07 -23.02 -13.39
N ASP A 973 5.85 -22.67 -14.39
CA ASP A 973 5.99 -23.41 -15.65
C ASP A 973 6.81 -24.69 -15.44
N CYS A 974 6.11 -25.84 -15.47
CA CYS A 974 6.76 -27.15 -15.40
C CYS A 974 7.15 -27.74 -16.75
N ASN A 975 6.70 -27.18 -17.87
CA ASN A 975 7.02 -27.71 -19.19
C ASN A 975 8.44 -27.33 -19.61
N ARG A 976 8.94 -26.20 -19.09
CA ARG A 976 10.35 -25.75 -19.14
C ARG A 976 11.36 -26.73 -18.54
N TYR A 977 10.96 -27.66 -17.67
CA TYR A 977 11.86 -28.71 -17.18
C TYR A 977 11.84 -29.92 -18.12
N ILE A 978 12.93 -30.68 -18.11
CA ILE A 978 13.11 -31.91 -18.90
C ILE A 978 12.87 -33.13 -17.99
N ASP A 979 12.29 -34.21 -18.53
CA ASP A 979 12.25 -35.52 -17.86
C ASP A 979 13.32 -36.44 -18.46
N ILE A 980 14.05 -37.16 -17.59
CA ILE A 980 15.29 -37.87 -17.95
C ILE A 980 15.02 -39.16 -18.74
N GLU A 981 13.78 -39.66 -18.74
CA GLU A 981 13.34 -40.87 -19.46
C GLU A 981 13.39 -40.74 -21.00
N ALA A 982 13.82 -39.60 -21.54
CA ALA A 982 14.09 -39.37 -22.97
C ALA A 982 15.60 -39.22 -23.33
N ALA A 983 16.51 -39.49 -22.39
CA ALA A 983 17.96 -39.51 -22.65
C ALA A 983 18.46 -40.96 -22.82
N PRO A 984 18.62 -41.43 -24.07
CA PRO A 984 20.00 -41.57 -24.54
C PRO A 984 20.23 -41.31 -26.05
N THR A 985 19.54 -40.36 -26.71
CA THR A 985 19.73 -40.14 -28.17
C THR A 985 19.90 -38.70 -28.66
N ILE A 986 19.91 -37.67 -27.80
CA ILE A 986 20.11 -36.26 -28.22
C ILE A 986 21.32 -35.63 -27.51
N LEU A 987 22.52 -36.05 -27.91
CA LEU A 987 23.79 -35.35 -27.66
C LEU A 987 24.55 -35.00 -28.96
N LYS A 988 23.95 -35.24 -30.13
CA LYS A 988 24.48 -34.90 -31.46
C LYS A 988 23.37 -34.49 -32.43
N ALA A 989 22.79 -33.31 -32.22
CA ALA A 989 21.94 -32.63 -33.19
C ALA A 989 22.13 -31.11 -33.05
N PRO A 990 22.23 -30.33 -34.15
CA PRO A 990 22.10 -28.88 -34.08
C PRO A 990 20.72 -28.50 -33.56
N VAL A 991 20.63 -27.45 -32.73
CA VAL A 991 19.35 -26.95 -32.21
C VAL A 991 18.56 -26.30 -33.35
N PRO A 992 17.33 -26.76 -33.66
CA PRO A 992 16.45 -26.05 -34.57
C PRO A 992 16.05 -24.70 -33.96
N THR A 993 16.30 -23.61 -34.68
CA THR A 993 16.22 -22.23 -34.16
C THR A 993 14.78 -21.70 -34.03
N GLU A 994 13.84 -22.52 -33.54
CA GLU A 994 12.41 -22.18 -33.53
C GLU A 994 11.66 -22.78 -32.33
N THR A 995 12.11 -22.47 -31.10
CA THR A 995 11.28 -22.62 -29.90
C THR A 995 10.61 -21.29 -29.57
N SER A 996 9.28 -21.26 -29.48
CA SER A 996 8.49 -20.05 -29.21
C SER A 996 8.94 -19.34 -27.93
N HIS A 997 9.52 -18.14 -28.08
CA HIS A 997 9.87 -17.25 -26.97
C HIS A 997 8.61 -16.67 -26.30
N ILE A 998 7.94 -17.49 -25.48
CA ILE A 998 7.08 -16.99 -24.41
C ILE A 998 8.00 -16.63 -23.24
N ASP A 999 8.68 -15.49 -23.40
CA ASP A 999 9.33 -14.82 -22.28
C ASP A 999 8.27 -14.54 -21.20
N PRO A 1000 8.59 -14.64 -19.90
CA PRO A 1000 7.71 -14.09 -18.86
C PRO A 1000 7.53 -12.60 -19.21
N PRO A 1001 6.29 -12.14 -19.49
CA PRO A 1001 6.04 -10.92 -20.26
C PRO A 1001 6.84 -9.78 -19.67
N ALA A 1002 7.82 -9.29 -20.43
CA ALA A 1002 8.89 -8.44 -19.94
C ALA A 1002 8.29 -7.31 -19.10
N ALA A 1003 8.56 -7.34 -17.79
CA ALA A 1003 7.91 -6.47 -16.82
C ALA A 1003 8.03 -5.03 -17.32
N GLN A 1004 6.88 -4.42 -17.69
CA GLN A 1004 6.86 -3.16 -18.45
C GLN A 1004 7.80 -2.18 -17.79
N ASN A 1005 8.93 -1.91 -18.44
CA ASN A 1005 10.05 -1.20 -17.82
C ASN A 1005 9.50 0.06 -17.18
N PHE A 1006 9.55 0.13 -15.85
CA PHE A 1006 8.89 1.18 -15.10
C PHE A 1006 9.64 2.50 -15.30
N ASP A 1007 9.35 3.15 -16.43
CA ASP A 1007 9.58 4.55 -16.64
C ASP A 1007 8.54 5.33 -15.82
N PRO A 1008 8.95 6.04 -14.76
CA PRO A 1008 8.01 6.81 -13.98
C PRO A 1008 7.49 8.03 -14.77
N LEU A 1009 8.13 8.42 -15.90
CA LEU A 1009 7.65 9.49 -16.79
C LEU A 1009 6.45 9.04 -17.62
N GLU A 1010 6.55 7.91 -18.34
CA GLU A 1010 5.42 7.25 -19.02
C GLU A 1010 4.25 7.04 -18.06
N HIS A 1011 4.55 6.64 -16.82
CA HIS A 1011 3.54 6.43 -15.78
C HIS A 1011 2.95 7.73 -15.22
N GLU A 1012 3.74 8.79 -15.04
CA GLU A 1012 3.27 10.12 -14.64
C GLU A 1012 2.41 10.80 -15.72
N ASN A 1013 2.71 10.53 -16.99
CA ASN A 1013 1.90 10.98 -18.12
C ASN A 1013 0.52 10.30 -18.10
N LYS A 1014 0.49 8.96 -17.96
CA LYS A 1014 -0.76 8.18 -17.82
C LYS A 1014 -1.57 8.55 -16.59
N LEU A 1015 -0.92 8.95 -15.50
CA LEU A 1015 -1.58 9.51 -14.31
C LEU A 1015 -2.31 10.85 -14.53
N ASN A 1016 -2.00 11.54 -15.62
CA ASN A 1016 -2.64 12.81 -15.98
C ASN A 1016 -3.67 12.67 -17.10
N GLU A 1017 -3.84 11.46 -17.65
CA GLU A 1017 -4.96 11.13 -18.54
C GLU A 1017 -6.25 11.04 -17.69
N PRO A 1018 -7.34 11.73 -18.06
CA PRO A 1018 -8.66 11.39 -17.54
C PRO A 1018 -9.01 9.97 -17.99
N ALA A 1019 -9.82 9.26 -17.19
CA ALA A 1019 -10.25 7.90 -17.51
C ALA A 1019 -10.77 7.81 -18.97
N PRO A 1020 -10.37 6.79 -19.73
CA PRO A 1020 -10.66 6.73 -21.16
C PRO A 1020 -12.17 6.77 -21.39
N ARG A 1021 -12.62 7.69 -22.25
CA ARG A 1021 -13.93 7.54 -22.90
C ARG A 1021 -13.92 6.19 -23.60
N ILE A 1022 -15.02 5.45 -23.47
CA ILE A 1022 -15.23 4.26 -24.29
C ILE A 1022 -15.32 4.74 -25.73
N ASP A 1023 -14.33 4.35 -26.53
CA ASP A 1023 -14.30 4.59 -27.97
C ASP A 1023 -15.37 3.70 -28.60
N HIS A 1024 -16.59 4.23 -28.69
CA HIS A 1024 -17.75 3.50 -29.19
C HIS A 1024 -17.60 3.16 -30.66
N ASP A 1025 -16.92 3.98 -31.45
CA ASP A 1025 -16.75 3.75 -32.89
C ASP A 1025 -15.71 2.65 -33.15
N LYS A 1026 -14.63 2.60 -32.37
CA LYS A 1026 -13.73 1.44 -32.37
C LYS A 1026 -14.41 0.19 -31.85
N LEU A 1027 -15.16 0.28 -30.75
CA LEU A 1027 -15.87 -0.87 -30.16
C LEU A 1027 -16.98 -1.41 -31.07
N ASN A 1028 -17.59 -0.54 -31.89
CA ASN A 1028 -18.44 -0.93 -33.02
C ASN A 1028 -17.58 -1.57 -34.11
N SER A 1029 -16.50 -0.96 -34.60
CA SER A 1029 -15.67 -1.53 -35.69
C SER A 1029 -15.06 -2.89 -35.35
N ASP A 1030 -14.73 -3.14 -34.08
CA ASP A 1030 -14.20 -4.42 -33.61
C ASP A 1030 -15.35 -5.43 -33.36
N ALA A 1031 -16.56 -4.97 -33.05
CA ALA A 1031 -17.78 -5.79 -33.06
C ALA A 1031 -18.28 -6.12 -34.48
N ASP A 1032 -18.10 -5.22 -35.46
CA ASP A 1032 -18.44 -5.40 -36.87
C ASP A 1032 -17.49 -6.40 -37.51
N LYS A 1033 -16.17 -6.31 -37.25
CA LYS A 1033 -15.19 -7.35 -37.63
C LYS A 1033 -15.48 -8.69 -36.95
N ALA A 1034 -15.89 -8.67 -35.68
CA ALA A 1034 -16.33 -9.89 -35.00
C ALA A 1034 -17.62 -10.45 -35.61
N HIS A 1035 -18.54 -9.59 -36.07
CA HIS A 1035 -19.75 -9.98 -36.77
C HIS A 1035 -19.43 -10.55 -38.16
N GLU A 1036 -18.57 -9.92 -38.97
CA GLU A 1036 -18.07 -10.48 -40.22
C GLU A 1036 -17.38 -11.84 -40.00
N ALA A 1037 -16.54 -11.98 -38.97
CA ALA A 1037 -15.89 -13.23 -38.62
C ALA A 1037 -16.90 -14.32 -38.19
N MET A 1038 -17.92 -13.96 -37.40
CA MET A 1038 -19.00 -14.86 -37.00
C MET A 1038 -19.93 -15.22 -38.17
N VAL A 1039 -20.19 -14.31 -39.11
CA VAL A 1039 -20.96 -14.55 -40.34
C VAL A 1039 -20.16 -15.45 -41.29
N LYS A 1040 -18.84 -15.27 -41.40
CA LYS A 1040 -17.95 -16.21 -42.10
C LYS A 1040 -18.00 -17.60 -41.45
N ALA A 1041 -17.83 -17.69 -40.14
CA ALA A 1041 -17.93 -18.97 -39.43
C ALA A 1041 -19.32 -19.64 -39.59
N ALA A 1042 -20.40 -18.85 -39.53
CA ALA A 1042 -21.77 -19.33 -39.74
C ALA A 1042 -22.03 -19.77 -41.19
N THR A 1043 -21.47 -19.09 -42.19
CA THR A 1043 -21.58 -19.53 -43.60
C THR A 1043 -20.71 -20.74 -43.92
N THR A 1044 -19.58 -20.94 -43.23
CA THR A 1044 -18.84 -22.22 -43.27
C THR A 1044 -19.66 -23.33 -42.65
N ALA A 1045 -20.17 -23.14 -41.42
CA ALA A 1045 -21.02 -24.13 -40.75
C ALA A 1045 -22.33 -24.43 -41.51
N ALA A 1046 -22.90 -23.45 -42.22
CA ALA A 1046 -24.06 -23.63 -43.08
C ALA A 1046 -23.73 -24.38 -44.38
N LYS A 1047 -22.51 -24.26 -44.92
CA LYS A 1047 -22.04 -25.11 -46.02
C LYS A 1047 -21.82 -26.56 -45.57
N GLU A 1048 -21.31 -26.75 -44.36
CA GLU A 1048 -21.08 -28.10 -43.79
C GLU A 1048 -22.39 -28.82 -43.43
N ASN A 1049 -23.43 -28.09 -43.00
CA ASN A 1049 -24.75 -28.64 -42.67
C ASN A 1049 -25.78 -28.56 -43.83
N GLY A 1050 -25.40 -28.00 -44.99
CA GLY A 1050 -26.29 -27.78 -46.14
C GLY A 1050 -26.47 -28.98 -47.08
N ALA A 1051 -25.84 -30.13 -46.80
CA ALA A 1051 -25.69 -31.25 -47.73
C ALA A 1051 -26.92 -32.18 -47.88
N HIS A 1052 -28.15 -31.69 -47.67
CA HIS A 1052 -29.38 -32.48 -47.84
C HIS A 1052 -30.60 -31.68 -48.37
N ALA A 1053 -30.43 -30.96 -49.48
CA ALA A 1053 -31.52 -30.56 -50.37
C ALA A 1053 -31.01 -30.47 -51.82
N ALA A 1054 -31.77 -30.99 -52.79
CA ALA A 1054 -31.33 -31.09 -54.18
C ALA A 1054 -32.33 -30.48 -55.18
N ALA A 1055 -31.77 -29.93 -56.26
CA ALA A 1055 -32.41 -29.50 -57.51
C ALA A 1055 -33.39 -28.29 -57.49
N VAL A 1056 -33.20 -27.35 -58.43
CA VAL A 1056 -34.09 -27.06 -59.59
C VAL A 1056 -33.83 -25.64 -60.15
N SER A 1057 -33.36 -25.54 -61.41
CA SER A 1057 -33.39 -24.33 -62.30
C SER A 1057 -32.63 -23.05 -61.83
N ALA A 1058 -32.35 -22.02 -62.65
CA ALA A 1058 -32.01 -21.90 -64.08
C ALA A 1058 -31.33 -20.51 -64.31
N ALA A 1059 -30.82 -20.26 -65.53
CA ALA A 1059 -30.23 -18.98 -65.99
C ALA A 1059 -31.32 -17.99 -66.52
N PRO A 1060 -31.05 -16.80 -67.12
CA PRO A 1060 -29.77 -16.20 -67.54
C PRO A 1060 -29.60 -14.64 -67.45
N ALA A 1061 -28.40 -14.15 -67.83
CA ALA A 1061 -28.03 -12.95 -68.62
C ALA A 1061 -28.54 -11.50 -68.33
N GLY A 1062 -27.69 -10.50 -68.64
CA GLY A 1062 -28.07 -9.07 -68.82
C GLY A 1062 -26.88 -8.07 -68.71
N PRO A 1063 -26.52 -7.25 -69.74
CA PRO A 1063 -25.23 -6.51 -69.77
C PRO A 1063 -25.30 -4.97 -69.98
N ASN A 1064 -24.12 -4.37 -70.28
CA ASN A 1064 -23.79 -3.02 -70.83
C ASN A 1064 -23.36 -1.89 -69.85
N ALA A 1065 -22.45 -0.96 -70.21
CA ALA A 1065 -21.43 -0.89 -71.28
C ALA A 1065 -20.50 0.36 -71.15
N GLN A 1066 -19.23 0.25 -71.62
CA GLN A 1066 -18.38 1.32 -72.24
C GLN A 1066 -17.96 2.57 -71.39
N ASN A 1067 -16.86 3.32 -71.64
CA ASN A 1067 -15.76 3.29 -72.64
C ASN A 1067 -14.47 4.02 -72.14
N HIS A 1068 -13.29 3.59 -72.63
CA HIS A 1068 -12.11 4.30 -73.21
C HIS A 1068 -11.95 5.85 -73.15
N HIS A 1069 -10.76 6.51 -73.31
CA HIS A 1069 -9.35 6.16 -73.67
C HIS A 1069 -8.37 7.35 -73.30
N GLU A 1070 -7.03 7.10 -73.23
CA GLU A 1070 -5.84 7.94 -73.66
C GLU A 1070 -5.69 9.46 -73.30
N ASP A 1071 -4.49 10.07 -73.14
CA ASP A 1071 -3.12 9.59 -72.76
C ASP A 1071 -2.31 10.69 -71.96
N GLU A 1072 -1.06 11.18 -72.13
CA GLU A 1072 0.10 11.08 -73.07
C GLU A 1072 1.43 11.58 -72.37
N GLU A 1073 2.62 11.52 -73.01
CA GLU A 1073 3.97 11.96 -72.48
C GLU A 1073 4.71 12.95 -73.48
N PRO A 1074 6.06 13.03 -73.75
CA PRO A 1074 7.32 12.57 -73.08
C PRO A 1074 8.61 13.50 -73.19
N VAL A 1075 9.79 12.95 -72.79
CA VAL A 1075 11.23 13.29 -73.12
C VAL A 1075 11.85 14.66 -72.67
N ILE A 1076 13.17 14.94 -72.49
CA ILE A 1076 14.54 14.32 -72.70
C ILE A 1076 15.40 14.59 -71.41
N GLY A 1077 16.27 13.71 -70.86
CA GLY A 1077 17.71 13.40 -71.16
C GLY A 1077 18.71 14.48 -70.63
N ASP A 1078 20.00 14.24 -70.30
CA ASP A 1078 20.90 13.06 -70.38
C ASP A 1078 22.13 13.20 -69.41
N ASP A 1079 23.03 12.18 -69.41
CA ASP A 1079 24.45 12.14 -68.93
C ASP A 1079 24.80 12.26 -67.41
N ALA A 1080 25.98 11.78 -66.90
CA ALA A 1080 26.80 10.59 -67.21
C ALA A 1080 27.96 10.36 -66.17
N HIS A 1081 28.15 9.10 -65.74
CA HIS A 1081 29.44 8.42 -65.40
C HIS A 1081 30.42 8.83 -64.24
N HIS A 1082 31.04 7.78 -63.66
CA HIS A 1082 32.34 7.69 -62.91
C HIS A 1082 32.56 8.49 -61.58
N GLU A 1083 33.48 8.13 -60.68
CA GLU A 1083 33.80 6.80 -60.07
C GLU A 1083 34.69 6.93 -58.80
N PHE A 1084 34.50 6.03 -57.83
CA PHE A 1084 35.48 5.50 -56.84
C PHE A 1084 36.29 6.38 -55.82
N LEU A 1085 36.84 5.66 -54.82
CA LEU A 1085 37.94 5.97 -53.88
C LEU A 1085 37.75 6.97 -52.71
N THR A 1086 37.32 6.39 -51.58
CA THR A 1086 38.00 6.39 -50.25
C THR A 1086 38.98 7.53 -49.85
N GLN A 1087 38.80 8.08 -48.63
CA GLN A 1087 39.78 7.97 -47.52
C GLN A 1087 39.26 8.49 -46.16
N LYS A 1088 39.89 8.05 -45.06
CA LYS A 1088 39.90 8.68 -43.72
C LYS A 1088 41.37 8.95 -43.33
N PRO A 1089 41.68 10.11 -42.71
CA PRO A 1089 42.11 10.13 -41.29
C PRO A 1089 41.28 11.14 -40.46
N VAL A 1090 40.94 10.97 -39.17
CA VAL A 1090 41.71 10.84 -37.90
C VAL A 1090 42.05 12.19 -37.21
N SER A 1091 41.86 12.20 -35.88
CA SER A 1091 42.37 13.12 -34.82
C SER A 1091 41.88 14.59 -34.69
N SER A 1092 41.15 14.80 -33.58
CA SER A 1092 41.29 15.89 -32.57
C SER A 1092 41.29 17.38 -32.95
N LEU A 1093 40.29 18.12 -32.43
CA LEU A 1093 40.46 19.00 -31.25
C LEU A 1093 39.10 19.58 -30.78
N PHE A 1094 38.97 19.74 -29.46
CA PHE A 1094 37.77 20.12 -28.68
C PHE A 1094 36.61 19.10 -28.62
#